data_AF-A0A429FQS1-F1
#
_entry.id   AF-A0A429FQS1-F1
#
_cell.length_a   1.000
_cell.length_b   1.000
_cell.length_c   1.000
_cell.angle_alpha   90.00
_cell.angle_beta   90.00
_cell.angle_gamma   90.00
#
_symmetry.space_group_name_H-M   'P 1'
#
loop_
_entity.id
_entity.type
_entity.pdbx_description
1 polymer ?
#
loop_
_entity_poly.entity_id
_entity_poly.type
_entity_poly.pdbx_seq_one_letter_code
_entity_poly.pdbx_strand_id
1 'polypeptide(L)'
;MDDLPPALPRVLAEPPWSRARGAATAPAPVPGLTPPEPGPLRWEENEQDGWRERASLLVFVKRPDDHPFWDDARERFLSGETDFRHQAKELVIGPERAFGDLLPLWLERADEPSPYGTPNLDGLGDYEMTPLVAHFGVRVRDLVLRAARKRPADLGEALLPYLDAEVARLMADWLVRLKKAGETARRWLLRHGADAVPYLVPDALGTARAARDRAAAGLRLVAEQYGRDAVVEAARVHGEAAAGAVAELVAAGGPVVPVKEPRIPRWLDAASLPRPATAAGALDDAAFGNLVKLLMLPEPDLDGVRAACTGLPELAWAVFEAWRAADEPNGHGWVLTRLGDLGDDGTARSAAPLVREWTAARKRAKADRVVEVLARIGTDAALEQLNLMTRRSFPGGAREDARLALLDAARRRGLTEGQLADRLVPDLGLGPDGTLTLDYGPRRFTVGFDEQLKPYVTDESGKLRKTLPKPGAKDDPELAPAAHRRFAALKKDARTVAADQIVRLEAAMATGRRWTAEEFRTFVAGHPLMRHLAARLVWTADADAFRVAEDGTFATVRDDVYTLPADASVGVAHPLHLDVPAWSEVFADYGILQPFPQLGRPVAVPDERERAARRLVRFEGRTVPFGAVLRLARHGWERTSPQESGIEPGIFRPVGEKAYLAVELDPGIAAGEPGYYPEQRIRRVQVVTGLDAWWWAGDGVEDPAAPLLGDLDPVIVSEVLVDLATLE
;
A
#
# COMPACT_ATOMS: atom_id res chain seq x y z
N MET A 1 33.15 -21.08 5.62
CA MET A 1 34.08 -19.96 5.85
C MET A 1 34.40 -19.37 4.49
N ASP A 2 33.41 -18.68 3.90
CA ASP A 2 33.56 -17.86 2.69
C ASP A 2 32.28 -17.00 2.55
N ASP A 3 31.99 -16.20 3.58
CA ASP A 3 30.94 -15.17 3.57
C ASP A 3 31.54 -13.81 3.97
N LEU A 4 32.76 -13.55 3.50
CA LEU A 4 33.32 -12.20 3.55
C LEU A 4 32.67 -11.41 2.40
N PRO A 5 32.02 -10.27 2.67
CA PRO A 5 31.52 -9.40 1.61
C PRO A 5 32.68 -9.05 0.66
N PRO A 6 32.43 -8.92 -0.66
CA PRO A 6 33.49 -8.60 -1.61
C PRO A 6 34.21 -7.33 -1.18
N ALA A 7 35.55 -7.35 -1.18
CA ALA A 7 36.38 -6.23 -0.71
C ALA A 7 36.07 -4.90 -1.43
N LEU A 8 35.55 -4.97 -2.67
CA LEU A 8 35.01 -3.84 -3.40
C LEU A 8 33.81 -4.30 -4.25
N PRO A 9 32.64 -3.64 -4.17
CA PRO A 9 31.50 -3.95 -5.04
C PRO A 9 31.86 -3.87 -6.52
N ARG A 10 31.46 -4.89 -7.30
CA ARG A 10 31.76 -4.98 -8.73
C ARG A 10 31.31 -3.74 -9.52
N VAL A 11 30.17 -3.15 -9.16
CA VAL A 11 29.64 -1.93 -9.80
C VAL A 11 30.55 -0.71 -9.61
N LEU A 12 31.41 -0.70 -8.60
CA LEU A 12 32.41 0.35 -8.37
C LEU A 12 33.73 0.08 -9.10
N ALA A 13 34.11 -1.20 -9.26
CA ALA A 13 35.29 -1.59 -10.04
C ALA A 13 35.04 -1.53 -11.56
N GLU A 14 33.88 -2.00 -12.00
CA GLU A 14 33.43 -2.08 -13.39
C GLU A 14 32.08 -1.38 -13.56
N PRO A 15 32.04 -0.03 -13.52
CA PRO A 15 30.78 0.69 -13.61
C PRO A 15 30.07 0.47 -14.96
N PRO A 16 28.74 0.63 -15.02
CA PRO A 16 27.96 0.27 -16.21
C PRO A 16 28.38 1.03 -17.48
N TRP A 17 28.96 2.23 -17.34
CA TRP A 17 29.48 3.03 -18.45
C TRP A 17 30.88 2.62 -18.94
N SER A 18 31.66 1.84 -18.18
CA SER A 18 32.99 1.37 -18.63
C SER A 18 32.88 0.22 -19.63
N ARG A 19 31.83 -0.60 -19.51
CA ARG A 19 31.53 -1.72 -20.43
C ARG A 19 31.20 -1.27 -21.86
N ALA A 20 30.78 -0.02 -22.05
CA ALA A 20 30.54 0.55 -23.37
C ALA A 20 31.84 0.84 -24.17
N ARG A 21 33.02 0.84 -23.53
CA ARG A 21 34.32 1.09 -24.19
C ARG A 21 35.02 -0.17 -24.72
N GLY A 22 34.58 -1.36 -24.33
CA GLY A 22 35.02 -2.60 -24.96
C GLY A 22 34.24 -2.83 -26.25
N ALA A 23 34.80 -2.42 -27.38
CA ALA A 23 34.24 -2.76 -28.69
C ALA A 23 34.38 -4.27 -28.91
N ALA A 24 33.45 -5.07 -28.39
CA ALA A 24 33.18 -6.37 -28.96
C ALA A 24 32.81 -6.12 -30.43
N THR A 25 33.55 -6.73 -31.35
CA THR A 25 33.33 -6.65 -32.79
C THR A 25 31.85 -6.94 -33.03
N ALA A 26 31.10 -5.97 -33.57
CA ALA A 26 29.69 -6.21 -33.89
C ALA A 26 29.61 -7.43 -34.81
N PRO A 27 28.72 -8.40 -34.55
CA PRO A 27 28.63 -9.60 -35.37
C PRO A 27 28.41 -9.20 -36.84
N ALA A 28 29.00 -9.98 -37.75
CA ALA A 28 28.85 -9.73 -39.17
C ALA A 28 27.35 -9.74 -39.54
N PRO A 29 26.85 -8.73 -40.28
CA PRO A 29 25.45 -8.68 -40.64
C PRO A 29 25.09 -9.89 -41.51
N VAL A 30 23.92 -10.48 -41.26
CA VAL A 30 23.35 -11.57 -42.06
C VAL A 30 22.19 -10.97 -42.85
N PRO A 31 22.41 -10.51 -44.10
CA PRO A 31 21.39 -9.84 -44.87
C PRO A 31 20.29 -10.81 -45.32
N GLY A 32 19.06 -10.29 -45.49
CA GLY A 32 17.94 -11.02 -46.09
C GLY A 32 17.07 -11.82 -45.12
N LEU A 33 17.29 -11.70 -43.81
CA LEU A 33 16.42 -12.32 -42.80
C LEU A 33 15.07 -11.63 -42.73
N THR A 34 13.99 -12.42 -42.70
CA THR A 34 12.61 -11.94 -42.56
C THR A 34 12.02 -12.46 -41.26
N PRO A 35 11.35 -11.62 -40.45
CA PRO A 35 10.69 -12.10 -39.24
C PRO A 35 9.62 -13.16 -39.59
N PRO A 36 9.32 -14.10 -38.68
CA PRO A 36 8.22 -15.03 -38.88
C PRO A 36 6.86 -14.30 -38.86
N GLU A 37 5.81 -15.02 -39.26
CA GLU A 37 4.43 -14.55 -39.12
C GLU A 37 4.09 -14.20 -37.66
N PRO A 38 3.10 -13.30 -37.41
CA PRO A 38 2.65 -12.98 -36.06
C PRO A 38 2.28 -14.23 -35.25
N GLY A 39 2.75 -14.28 -34.00
CA GLY A 39 2.44 -15.34 -33.06
C GLY A 39 1.07 -15.18 -32.41
N PRO A 40 0.62 -16.17 -31.62
CA PRO A 40 -0.60 -16.06 -30.84
C PRO A 40 -0.49 -14.96 -29.77
N LEU A 41 -1.64 -14.44 -29.33
CA LEU A 41 -1.68 -13.51 -28.21
C LEU A 41 -1.24 -14.22 -26.92
N ARG A 42 -0.33 -13.61 -26.15
CA ARG A 42 0.10 -14.11 -24.84
C ARG A 42 -0.45 -13.25 -23.71
N TRP A 43 -1.28 -13.86 -22.88
CA TRP A 43 -1.86 -13.26 -21.69
C TRP A 43 -1.16 -13.80 -20.45
N GLU A 44 -1.00 -12.95 -19.43
CA GLU A 44 -0.68 -13.44 -18.09
C GLU A 44 -1.93 -14.03 -17.43
N GLU A 45 -1.74 -14.74 -16.33
CA GLU A 45 -2.83 -15.34 -15.55
C GLU A 45 -3.88 -14.28 -15.17
N ASN A 46 -5.15 -14.55 -15.51
CA ASN A 46 -6.31 -13.68 -15.29
C ASN A 46 -6.24 -12.28 -15.95
N GLU A 47 -5.24 -11.98 -16.77
CA GLU A 47 -5.08 -10.66 -17.38
C GLU A 47 -6.18 -10.37 -18.41
N GLN A 48 -6.47 -11.34 -19.27
CA GLN A 48 -7.50 -11.19 -20.29
C GLN A 48 -8.89 -10.98 -19.66
N ASP A 49 -9.19 -11.76 -18.63
CA ASP A 49 -10.45 -11.66 -17.90
C ASP A 49 -10.52 -10.35 -17.12
N GLY A 50 -9.44 -9.93 -16.45
CA GLY A 50 -9.38 -8.62 -15.79
C GLY A 50 -9.56 -7.45 -16.76
N TRP A 51 -9.01 -7.53 -17.98
CA TRP A 51 -9.23 -6.50 -19.01
C TRP A 51 -10.65 -6.54 -19.56
N ARG A 52 -11.29 -7.71 -19.66
CA ARG A 52 -12.73 -7.83 -19.97
C ARG A 52 -13.60 -7.28 -18.85
N GLU A 53 -13.24 -7.53 -17.59
CA GLU A 53 -13.93 -7.00 -16.41
C GLU A 53 -13.78 -5.50 -16.29
N ARG A 54 -12.69 -4.89 -16.76
CA ARG A 54 -12.61 -3.42 -16.88
C ARG A 54 -13.71 -2.86 -17.78
N ALA A 55 -14.28 -3.65 -18.69
CA ALA A 55 -15.47 -3.26 -19.43
C ALA A 55 -16.71 -3.09 -18.54
N SER A 56 -16.80 -3.80 -17.40
CA SER A 56 -17.88 -3.62 -16.41
C SER A 56 -17.83 -2.26 -15.72
N LEU A 57 -16.63 -1.67 -15.58
CA LEU A 57 -16.44 -0.29 -15.11
C LEU A 57 -16.89 0.76 -16.16
N LEU A 58 -17.18 0.32 -17.38
CA LEU A 58 -17.72 1.17 -18.46
C LEU A 58 -19.26 1.19 -18.46
N VAL A 59 -19.91 0.51 -17.50
CA VAL A 59 -21.38 0.31 -17.44
C VAL A 59 -21.96 0.86 -16.12
N PHE A 60 -23.04 1.63 -16.22
CA PHE A 60 -23.87 2.01 -15.07
C PHE A 60 -25.06 1.04 -14.83
N VAL A 61 -25.52 0.29 -15.85
CA VAL A 61 -26.56 -0.77 -15.78
C VAL A 61 -26.37 -1.78 -16.93
N LYS A 62 -26.24 -3.09 -16.66
CA LYS A 62 -26.21 -4.16 -17.69
C LYS A 62 -27.63 -4.68 -17.93
N ARG A 63 -28.15 -4.57 -19.16
CA ARG A 63 -29.47 -5.09 -19.56
C ARG A 63 -29.35 -6.51 -20.12
N PRO A 64 -30.39 -7.36 -20.00
CA PRO A 64 -30.45 -8.64 -20.72
C PRO A 64 -30.19 -8.50 -22.22
N ASP A 65 -29.57 -9.51 -22.83
CA ASP A 65 -29.16 -9.47 -24.25
C ASP A 65 -30.34 -9.28 -25.20
N ASP A 66 -31.53 -9.76 -24.85
CA ASP A 66 -32.79 -9.64 -25.60
C ASP A 66 -33.54 -8.31 -25.36
N HIS A 67 -33.02 -7.43 -24.51
CA HIS A 67 -33.69 -6.18 -24.16
C HIS A 67 -33.79 -5.22 -25.36
N PRO A 68 -34.95 -4.57 -25.62
CA PRO A 68 -35.16 -3.69 -26.79
C PRO A 68 -34.21 -2.48 -26.87
N PHE A 69 -33.70 -2.02 -25.72
CA PHE A 69 -32.67 -0.96 -25.64
C PHE A 69 -31.50 -1.15 -26.61
N TRP A 70 -31.10 -2.40 -26.87
CA TRP A 70 -29.96 -2.67 -27.75
C TRP A 70 -30.24 -2.36 -29.22
N ASP A 71 -31.50 -2.39 -29.65
CA ASP A 71 -31.90 -2.00 -31.00
C ASP A 71 -31.76 -0.48 -31.17
N ASP A 72 -32.27 0.30 -30.20
CA ASP A 72 -32.10 1.75 -30.16
C ASP A 72 -30.63 2.17 -30.04
N ALA A 73 -29.83 1.42 -29.25
CA ALA A 73 -28.40 1.68 -29.10
C ALA A 73 -27.64 1.44 -30.41
N ARG A 74 -27.99 0.37 -31.14
CA ARG A 74 -27.45 0.10 -32.48
C ARG A 74 -27.79 1.24 -33.46
N GLU A 75 -29.02 1.76 -33.44
CA GLU A 75 -29.39 2.88 -34.31
C GLU A 75 -28.57 4.14 -34.02
N ARG A 76 -28.41 4.51 -32.75
CA ARG A 76 -27.54 5.65 -32.33
C ARG A 76 -26.08 5.47 -32.71
N PHE A 77 -25.58 4.23 -32.63
CA PHE A 77 -24.24 3.88 -33.09
C PHE A 77 -24.07 4.15 -34.59
N LEU A 78 -25.04 3.68 -35.39
CA LEU A 78 -25.01 3.82 -36.85
C LEU A 78 -25.15 5.28 -37.28
N SER A 79 -26.05 6.04 -36.65
CA SER A 79 -26.28 7.46 -36.95
C SER A 79 -25.14 8.38 -36.52
N GLY A 80 -24.25 7.91 -35.62
CA GLY A 80 -23.15 8.69 -35.08
C GLY A 80 -23.55 9.63 -33.94
N GLU A 81 -24.75 9.46 -33.38
CA GLU A 81 -25.20 10.18 -32.18
C GLU A 81 -24.41 9.77 -30.93
N THR A 82 -23.96 8.52 -30.88
CA THR A 82 -23.03 8.04 -29.85
C THR A 82 -21.60 8.44 -30.22
N ASP A 83 -20.85 9.09 -29.32
CA ASP A 83 -19.46 9.43 -29.61
C ASP A 83 -18.55 8.19 -29.69
N PHE A 84 -17.41 8.36 -30.35
CA PHE A 84 -16.48 7.27 -30.68
C PHE A 84 -15.99 6.46 -29.47
N ARG A 85 -15.83 7.09 -28.30
CA ARG A 85 -15.42 6.38 -27.07
C ARG A 85 -16.56 5.55 -26.52
N HIS A 86 -17.79 6.05 -26.57
CA HIS A 86 -18.96 5.29 -26.13
C HIS A 86 -19.28 4.14 -27.09
N GLN A 87 -19.09 4.34 -28.40
CA GLN A 87 -19.17 3.25 -29.38
C GLN A 87 -18.20 2.11 -29.06
N ALA A 88 -16.95 2.41 -28.65
CA ALA A 88 -15.99 1.40 -28.22
C ALA A 88 -16.51 0.54 -27.05
N LYS A 89 -17.25 1.15 -26.12
CA LYS A 89 -17.85 0.46 -24.97
C LYS A 89 -18.97 -0.48 -25.44
N GLU A 90 -19.88 0.04 -26.26
CA GLU A 90 -21.01 -0.71 -26.81
C GLU A 90 -20.56 -1.94 -27.61
N LEU A 91 -19.46 -1.84 -28.37
CA LEU A 91 -18.86 -2.99 -29.07
C LEU A 91 -18.40 -4.12 -28.14
N VAL A 92 -17.96 -3.79 -26.92
CA VAL A 92 -17.42 -4.78 -25.97
C VAL A 92 -18.50 -5.40 -25.08
N ILE A 93 -19.48 -4.58 -24.66
CA ILE A 93 -20.51 -5.00 -23.69
C ILE A 93 -21.83 -5.42 -24.34
N GLY A 94 -22.09 -4.95 -25.56
CA GLY A 94 -23.35 -5.15 -26.24
C GLY A 94 -23.49 -6.58 -26.75
N PRO A 95 -24.74 -7.08 -26.89
CA PRO A 95 -24.96 -8.44 -27.35
C PRO A 95 -24.52 -8.59 -28.81
N GLU A 96 -24.03 -9.77 -29.17
CA GLU A 96 -23.52 -10.10 -30.51
C GLU A 96 -24.53 -9.72 -31.62
N ARG A 97 -25.82 -9.93 -31.37
CA ARG A 97 -26.92 -9.58 -32.31
C ARG A 97 -26.96 -8.10 -32.70
N ALA A 98 -26.51 -7.22 -31.81
CA ALA A 98 -26.63 -5.77 -31.96
C ALA A 98 -25.33 -5.11 -32.42
N PHE A 99 -24.16 -5.71 -32.14
CA PHE A 99 -22.88 -5.06 -32.39
C PHE A 99 -21.83 -5.94 -33.10
N GLY A 100 -22.06 -7.24 -33.28
CA GLY A 100 -21.06 -8.19 -33.80
C GLY A 100 -20.52 -7.86 -35.20
N ASP A 101 -21.31 -7.17 -36.02
CA ASP A 101 -20.96 -6.73 -37.38
C ASP A 101 -20.41 -5.29 -37.45
N LEU A 102 -20.38 -4.54 -36.35
CA LEU A 102 -20.08 -3.10 -36.36
C LEU A 102 -18.60 -2.74 -36.14
N LEU A 103 -17.76 -3.70 -35.76
CA LEU A 103 -16.33 -3.45 -35.56
C LEU A 103 -15.63 -2.85 -36.80
N PRO A 104 -15.82 -3.35 -38.04
CA PRO A 104 -15.17 -2.78 -39.22
C PRO A 104 -15.54 -1.31 -39.46
N LEU A 105 -16.83 -0.97 -39.35
CA LEU A 105 -17.33 0.40 -39.48
C LEU A 105 -16.69 1.32 -38.43
N TRP A 106 -16.60 0.86 -37.18
CA TRP A 106 -15.97 1.62 -36.12
C TRP A 106 -14.47 1.84 -36.35
N LEU A 107 -13.76 0.84 -36.88
CA LEU A 107 -12.34 0.98 -37.23
C LEU A 107 -12.10 1.98 -38.36
N GLU A 108 -12.98 2.03 -39.36
CA GLU A 108 -12.93 3.02 -40.46
C GLU A 108 -13.09 4.45 -39.92
N ARG A 109 -13.96 4.64 -38.92
CA ARG A 109 -14.21 5.94 -38.27
C ARG A 109 -13.07 6.44 -37.37
N ALA A 110 -12.02 5.64 -37.13
CA ALA A 110 -10.94 6.00 -36.21
C ALA A 110 -10.14 7.23 -36.67
N ASP A 111 -10.02 7.45 -37.98
CA ASP A 111 -9.28 8.57 -38.56
C ASP A 111 -10.19 9.77 -38.90
N GLU A 112 -11.50 9.63 -38.72
CA GLU A 112 -12.44 10.74 -38.88
C GLU A 112 -12.23 11.82 -37.82
N PRO A 113 -12.46 13.11 -38.14
CA PRO A 113 -12.34 14.19 -37.20
C PRO A 113 -13.43 14.08 -36.12
N SER A 114 -13.00 14.05 -34.85
CA SER A 114 -13.87 14.19 -33.70
C SER A 114 -14.46 15.60 -33.59
N PRO A 115 -15.46 15.84 -32.71
CA PRO A 115 -15.99 17.18 -32.45
C PRO A 115 -14.95 18.23 -32.02
N TYR A 116 -13.76 17.78 -31.61
CA TYR A 116 -12.64 18.63 -31.20
C TYR A 116 -11.60 18.88 -32.31
N GLY A 117 -11.86 18.41 -33.54
CA GLY A 117 -10.98 18.62 -34.69
C GLY A 117 -9.74 17.74 -34.75
N THR A 118 -9.60 16.75 -33.86
CA THR A 118 -8.56 15.72 -33.90
C THR A 118 -9.14 14.37 -34.32
N PRO A 119 -8.36 13.45 -34.91
CA PRO A 119 -8.82 12.09 -35.18
C PRO A 119 -9.46 11.42 -33.97
N ASN A 120 -10.55 10.68 -34.18
CA ASN A 120 -11.27 9.94 -33.15
C ASN A 120 -10.37 9.02 -32.31
N LEU A 121 -9.36 8.41 -32.94
CA LEU A 121 -8.33 7.59 -32.28
C LEU A 121 -7.61 8.30 -31.12
N ASP A 122 -7.43 9.62 -31.23
CA ASP A 122 -6.69 10.39 -30.23
C ASP A 122 -7.51 10.57 -28.92
N GLY A 123 -8.83 10.33 -28.98
CA GLY A 123 -9.73 10.36 -27.83
C GLY A 123 -9.76 9.09 -26.98
N LEU A 124 -9.20 7.97 -27.46
CA LEU A 124 -9.21 6.70 -26.72
C LEU A 124 -8.17 6.70 -25.59
N GLY A 125 -8.51 6.12 -24.44
CA GLY A 125 -7.60 5.88 -23.32
C GLY A 125 -7.37 4.39 -23.06
N ASP A 126 -6.57 4.09 -22.04
CA ASP A 126 -6.32 2.71 -21.57
C ASP A 126 -7.63 1.98 -21.21
N TYR A 127 -8.59 2.72 -20.64
CA TYR A 127 -9.90 2.21 -20.24
C TYR A 127 -10.76 1.70 -21.40
N GLU A 128 -10.61 2.25 -22.61
CA GLU A 128 -11.28 1.72 -23.80
C GLU A 128 -10.41 0.72 -24.56
N MET A 129 -9.09 0.92 -24.57
CA MET A 129 -8.16 0.10 -25.37
C MET A 129 -7.98 -1.32 -24.85
N THR A 130 -7.80 -1.51 -23.53
CA THR A 130 -7.55 -2.83 -22.97
C THR A 130 -8.76 -3.78 -23.10
N PRO A 131 -10.02 -3.35 -22.87
CA PRO A 131 -11.17 -4.20 -23.13
C PRO A 131 -11.37 -4.54 -24.61
N LEU A 132 -11.10 -3.60 -25.52
CA LEU A 132 -11.14 -3.87 -26.97
C LEU A 132 -10.14 -4.96 -27.36
N VAL A 133 -8.91 -4.91 -26.84
CA VAL A 133 -7.89 -5.94 -27.08
C VAL A 133 -8.34 -7.28 -26.49
N ALA A 134 -8.85 -7.29 -25.27
CA ALA A 134 -9.27 -8.52 -24.61
C ALA A 134 -10.46 -9.18 -25.32
N HIS A 135 -11.40 -8.37 -25.85
CA HIS A 135 -12.59 -8.82 -26.55
C HIS A 135 -12.32 -9.23 -28.01
N PHE A 136 -11.65 -8.38 -28.79
CA PHE A 136 -11.48 -8.56 -30.24
C PHE A 136 -10.10 -9.10 -30.68
N GLY A 137 -9.12 -9.12 -29.77
CA GLY A 137 -7.78 -9.64 -30.02
C GLY A 137 -7.14 -9.04 -31.26
N VAL A 138 -6.63 -9.90 -32.14
CA VAL A 138 -5.90 -9.51 -33.36
C VAL A 138 -6.68 -8.57 -34.29
N ARG A 139 -8.01 -8.54 -34.23
CA ARG A 139 -8.85 -7.69 -35.09
C ARG A 139 -8.66 -6.20 -34.84
N VAL A 140 -8.19 -5.79 -33.66
CA VAL A 140 -7.94 -4.39 -33.31
C VAL A 140 -6.45 -4.02 -33.26
N ARG A 141 -5.57 -4.96 -33.63
CA ARG A 141 -4.10 -4.81 -33.52
C ARG A 141 -3.58 -3.53 -34.15
N ASP A 142 -3.98 -3.23 -35.39
CA ASP A 142 -3.46 -2.07 -36.13
C ASP A 142 -3.91 -0.74 -35.52
N LEU A 143 -5.12 -0.69 -34.96
CA LEU A 143 -5.61 0.48 -34.23
C LEU A 143 -4.75 0.75 -32.99
N VAL A 144 -4.52 -0.30 -32.19
CA VAL A 144 -3.74 -0.23 -30.96
C VAL A 144 -2.30 0.16 -31.25
N LEU A 145 -1.69 -0.43 -32.28
CA LEU A 145 -0.32 -0.10 -32.71
C LEU A 145 -0.19 1.36 -33.11
N ARG A 146 -1.13 1.90 -33.91
CA ARG A 146 -1.13 3.31 -34.31
C ARG A 146 -1.28 4.23 -33.10
N ALA A 147 -2.16 3.91 -32.16
CA ALA A 147 -2.40 4.72 -30.97
C ALA A 147 -1.18 4.72 -30.03
N ALA A 148 -0.61 3.54 -29.77
CA ALA A 148 0.54 3.38 -28.88
C ALA A 148 1.81 4.04 -29.45
N ARG A 149 1.98 4.09 -30.78
CA ARG A 149 3.07 4.88 -31.42
C ARG A 149 2.99 6.38 -31.09
N LYS A 150 1.78 6.95 -31.03
CA LYS A 150 1.58 8.37 -30.69
C LYS A 150 1.74 8.62 -29.19
N ARG A 151 1.24 7.70 -28.35
CA ARG A 151 1.21 7.83 -26.88
C ARG A 151 1.82 6.59 -26.20
N PRO A 152 3.15 6.40 -26.29
CA PRO A 152 3.81 5.17 -25.87
C PRO A 152 3.77 4.94 -24.35
N ALA A 153 3.76 6.01 -23.56
CA ALA A 153 3.68 5.91 -22.11
C ALA A 153 2.26 5.60 -21.59
N ASP A 154 1.23 6.02 -22.32
CA ASP A 154 -0.16 5.94 -21.85
C ASP A 154 -0.87 4.69 -22.40
N LEU A 155 -0.55 4.28 -23.63
CA LEU A 155 -1.25 3.20 -24.35
C LEU A 155 -0.35 2.02 -24.69
N GLY A 156 0.92 2.03 -24.27
CA GLY A 156 1.86 0.95 -24.55
C GLY A 156 1.43 -0.39 -23.95
N GLU A 157 0.69 -0.40 -22.84
CA GLU A 157 0.25 -1.64 -22.18
C GLU A 157 -0.67 -2.49 -23.05
N ALA A 158 -1.53 -1.86 -23.85
CA ALA A 158 -2.42 -2.54 -24.78
C ALA A 158 -1.67 -3.38 -25.84
N LEU A 159 -0.36 -3.15 -26.04
CA LEU A 159 0.48 -3.95 -26.92
C LEU A 159 1.09 -5.20 -26.26
N LEU A 160 1.00 -5.35 -24.93
CA LEU A 160 1.67 -6.43 -24.21
C LEU A 160 1.34 -7.84 -24.73
N PRO A 161 0.07 -8.15 -25.10
CA PRO A 161 -0.26 -9.50 -25.57
C PRO A 161 0.21 -9.83 -26.99
N TYR A 162 0.54 -8.84 -27.82
CA TYR A 162 0.82 -9.06 -29.24
C TYR A 162 2.27 -9.49 -29.46
N LEU A 163 2.46 -10.65 -30.08
CA LEU A 163 3.76 -11.16 -30.50
C LEU A 163 3.94 -11.00 -32.01
N ASP A 164 4.48 -9.87 -32.45
CA ASP A 164 4.76 -9.63 -33.87
C ASP A 164 5.97 -8.71 -34.10
N ALA A 165 6.42 -8.63 -35.35
CA ALA A 165 7.63 -7.90 -35.73
C ALA A 165 7.56 -6.38 -35.52
N GLU A 166 6.42 -5.74 -35.73
CA GLU A 166 6.32 -4.28 -35.53
C GLU A 166 6.24 -3.92 -34.04
N VAL A 167 5.56 -4.75 -33.24
CA VAL A 167 5.54 -4.61 -31.79
C VAL A 167 6.92 -4.84 -31.22
N ALA A 168 7.63 -5.90 -31.64
CA ALA A 168 9.01 -6.17 -31.22
C ALA A 168 9.96 -4.99 -31.52
N ARG A 169 9.83 -4.38 -32.71
CA ARG A 169 10.59 -3.18 -33.08
C ARG A 169 10.30 -1.97 -32.20
N LEU A 170 9.02 -1.73 -31.87
CA LEU A 170 8.64 -0.65 -30.97
C LEU A 170 9.19 -0.90 -29.56
N MET A 171 9.06 -2.12 -29.05
CA MET A 171 9.56 -2.47 -27.72
C MET A 171 11.09 -2.33 -27.67
N ALA A 172 11.82 -2.79 -28.68
CA ALA A 172 13.26 -2.60 -28.78
C ALA A 172 13.66 -1.11 -28.83
N ASP A 173 12.91 -0.27 -29.56
CA ASP A 173 13.13 1.18 -29.60
C ASP A 173 12.85 1.84 -28.24
N TRP A 174 11.70 1.55 -27.64
CA TRP A 174 11.25 2.14 -26.39
C TRP A 174 12.15 1.76 -25.22
N LEU A 175 12.62 0.51 -25.18
CA LEU A 175 13.58 0.01 -24.20
C LEU A 175 14.83 0.90 -24.12
N VAL A 176 15.31 1.39 -25.27
CA VAL A 176 16.54 2.18 -25.34
C VAL A 176 16.28 3.68 -25.25
N ARG A 177 15.21 4.19 -25.88
CA ARG A 177 14.99 5.64 -26.05
C ARG A 177 14.05 6.27 -25.03
N LEU A 178 13.07 5.53 -24.52
CA LEU A 178 11.98 6.11 -23.74
C LEU A 178 12.04 5.65 -22.30
N LYS A 179 12.03 6.60 -21.36
CA LYS A 179 12.09 6.27 -19.92
C LYS A 179 10.86 5.47 -19.46
N LYS A 180 9.66 6.07 -19.57
CA LYS A 180 8.41 5.44 -19.11
C LYS A 180 8.02 4.23 -19.96
N ALA A 181 7.96 4.40 -21.29
CA ALA A 181 7.59 3.30 -22.18
C ALA A 181 8.65 2.17 -22.23
N GLY A 182 9.89 2.44 -21.79
CA GLY A 182 10.93 1.42 -21.62
C GLY A 182 10.57 0.38 -20.55
N GLU A 183 9.81 0.74 -19.53
CA GLU A 183 9.29 -0.21 -18.53
C GLU A 183 8.29 -1.18 -19.18
N THR A 184 7.39 -0.68 -20.02
CA THR A 184 6.46 -1.51 -20.82
C THR A 184 7.22 -2.41 -21.79
N ALA A 185 8.24 -1.89 -22.46
CA ALA A 185 9.08 -2.69 -23.35
C ALA A 185 9.82 -3.83 -22.62
N ARG A 186 10.34 -3.56 -21.42
CA ARG A 186 10.94 -4.60 -20.57
C ARG A 186 9.91 -5.67 -20.23
N ARG A 187 8.70 -5.28 -19.80
CA ARG A 187 7.61 -6.24 -19.51
C ARG A 187 7.26 -7.09 -20.73
N TRP A 188 7.13 -6.49 -21.92
CA TRP A 188 6.87 -7.24 -23.15
C TRP A 188 7.98 -8.25 -23.46
N LEU A 189 9.25 -7.82 -23.41
CA LEU A 189 10.39 -8.69 -23.72
C LEU A 189 10.51 -9.86 -22.74
N LEU A 190 10.21 -9.63 -21.46
CA LEU A 190 10.21 -10.70 -20.46
C LEU A 190 8.97 -11.60 -20.59
N ARG A 191 7.77 -11.04 -20.81
CA ARG A 191 6.55 -11.81 -21.06
C ARG A 191 6.74 -12.82 -22.19
N HIS A 192 7.29 -12.39 -23.32
CA HIS A 192 7.46 -13.25 -24.50
C HIS A 192 8.76 -14.07 -24.45
N GLY A 193 9.78 -13.60 -23.73
CA GLY A 193 11.01 -14.34 -23.48
C GLY A 193 11.68 -14.80 -24.77
N ALA A 194 12.00 -16.10 -24.85
CA ALA A 194 12.61 -16.71 -26.03
C ALA A 194 11.75 -16.56 -27.30
N ASP A 195 10.42 -16.49 -27.18
CA ASP A 195 9.50 -16.37 -28.33
C ASP A 195 9.58 -14.99 -29.01
N ALA A 196 10.11 -13.97 -28.32
CA ALA A 196 10.37 -12.65 -28.91
C ALA A 196 11.61 -12.65 -29.83
N VAL A 197 12.54 -13.59 -29.63
CA VAL A 197 13.84 -13.61 -30.30
C VAL A 197 13.72 -13.65 -31.83
N PRO A 198 12.91 -14.55 -32.44
CA PRO A 198 12.73 -14.56 -33.89
C PRO A 198 12.29 -13.22 -34.50
N TYR A 199 11.60 -12.37 -33.75
CA TYR A 199 11.13 -11.07 -34.23
C TYR A 199 12.20 -9.97 -34.10
N LEU A 200 13.21 -10.15 -33.23
CA LEU A 200 14.31 -9.20 -33.02
C LEU A 200 15.52 -9.50 -33.91
N VAL A 201 15.76 -10.78 -34.25
CA VAL A 201 16.94 -11.23 -35.00
C VAL A 201 17.15 -10.52 -36.34
N PRO A 202 16.13 -10.32 -37.19
CA PRO A 202 16.31 -9.63 -38.47
C PRO A 202 16.89 -8.21 -38.33
N ASP A 203 16.46 -7.47 -37.31
CA ASP A 203 16.97 -6.12 -37.04
C ASP A 203 18.33 -6.15 -36.33
N ALA A 204 18.55 -7.12 -35.42
CA ALA A 204 19.81 -7.32 -34.70
C ALA A 204 20.98 -7.72 -35.62
N LEU A 205 20.70 -8.41 -36.73
CA LEU A 205 21.71 -8.81 -37.72
C LEU A 205 21.63 -7.99 -39.01
N GLY A 206 20.79 -6.96 -39.03
CA GLY A 206 20.60 -6.06 -40.15
C GLY A 206 21.72 -5.03 -40.32
N THR A 207 21.63 -4.27 -41.42
CA THR A 207 22.63 -3.23 -41.79
C THR A 207 22.38 -1.89 -41.10
N ALA A 208 21.16 -1.62 -40.65
CA ALA A 208 20.79 -0.37 -40.01
C ALA A 208 21.28 -0.32 -38.54
N ARG A 209 22.39 0.39 -38.30
CA ARG A 209 23.03 0.48 -36.97
C ARG A 209 22.06 0.75 -35.82
N ALA A 210 21.16 1.73 -35.95
CA ALA A 210 20.25 2.09 -34.87
C ALA A 210 19.24 0.98 -34.54
N ALA A 211 18.71 0.29 -35.56
CA ALA A 211 17.80 -0.85 -35.37
C ALA A 211 18.55 -2.03 -34.75
N ARG A 212 19.77 -2.30 -35.22
CA ARG A 212 20.66 -3.31 -34.67
C ARG A 212 20.96 -3.08 -33.19
N ASP A 213 21.36 -1.88 -32.81
CA ASP A 213 21.73 -1.58 -31.42
C ASP A 213 20.53 -1.75 -30.47
N ARG A 214 19.31 -1.43 -30.92
CA ARG A 214 18.05 -1.60 -30.17
C ARG A 214 17.61 -3.06 -30.06
N ALA A 215 17.64 -3.79 -31.17
CA ALA A 215 17.29 -5.21 -31.17
C ALA A 215 18.31 -6.03 -30.35
N ALA A 216 19.60 -5.68 -30.42
CA ALA A 216 20.65 -6.27 -29.59
C ALA A 216 20.41 -6.02 -28.09
N ALA A 217 19.94 -4.83 -27.71
CA ALA A 217 19.53 -4.54 -26.33
C ALA A 217 18.41 -5.49 -25.86
N GLY A 218 17.38 -5.68 -26.68
CA GLY A 218 16.30 -6.62 -26.39
C GLY A 218 16.79 -8.07 -26.24
N LEU A 219 17.63 -8.56 -27.16
CA LEU A 219 18.20 -9.91 -27.09
C LEU A 219 19.05 -10.13 -25.83
N ARG A 220 19.82 -9.12 -25.41
CA ARG A 220 20.61 -9.20 -24.16
C ARG A 220 19.71 -9.26 -22.93
N LEU A 221 18.62 -8.49 -22.89
CA LEU A 221 17.66 -8.53 -21.79
C LEU A 221 17.02 -9.93 -21.66
N VAL A 222 16.60 -10.51 -22.78
CA VAL A 222 16.03 -11.86 -22.79
C VAL A 222 17.08 -12.89 -22.34
N ALA A 223 18.32 -12.77 -22.83
CA ALA A 223 19.39 -13.69 -22.44
C ALA A 223 19.79 -13.59 -20.97
N GLU A 224 19.68 -12.40 -20.37
CA GLU A 224 19.93 -12.18 -18.94
C GLU A 224 18.93 -12.95 -18.07
N GLN A 225 17.66 -12.99 -18.46
CA GLN A 225 16.61 -13.65 -17.71
C GLN A 225 16.45 -15.15 -18.04
N TYR A 226 16.50 -15.52 -19.32
CA TYR A 226 16.16 -16.86 -19.81
C TYR A 226 17.38 -17.69 -20.21
N GLY A 227 18.59 -17.13 -20.10
CA GLY A 227 19.83 -17.80 -20.46
C GLY A 227 20.22 -17.64 -21.93
N ARG A 228 21.52 -17.72 -22.20
CA ARG A 228 22.09 -17.53 -23.54
C ARG A 228 21.65 -18.63 -24.51
N ASP A 229 21.65 -19.87 -24.05
CA ASP A 229 21.35 -21.03 -24.89
C ASP A 229 19.90 -21.00 -25.41
N ALA A 230 18.96 -20.52 -24.60
CA ALA A 230 17.57 -20.35 -24.99
C ALA A 230 17.40 -19.30 -26.11
N VAL A 231 18.15 -18.19 -26.03
CA VAL A 231 18.15 -17.15 -27.07
C VAL A 231 18.80 -17.65 -28.36
N VAL A 232 19.89 -18.41 -28.27
CA VAL A 232 20.55 -19.00 -29.44
C VAL A 232 19.65 -20.04 -30.12
N GLU A 233 19.00 -20.91 -29.34
CA GLU A 233 18.04 -21.88 -29.87
C GLU A 233 16.87 -21.18 -30.58
N ALA A 234 16.27 -20.17 -29.95
CA ALA A 234 15.16 -19.43 -30.56
C ALA A 234 15.56 -18.70 -31.85
N ALA A 235 16.83 -18.27 -31.98
CA ALA A 235 17.34 -17.66 -33.20
C ALA A 235 17.50 -18.64 -34.37
N ARG A 236 17.54 -19.97 -34.14
CA ARG A 236 17.71 -20.99 -35.19
C ARG A 236 16.59 -21.03 -36.22
N VAL A 237 15.43 -20.45 -35.93
CA VAL A 237 14.35 -20.24 -36.92
C VAL A 237 14.85 -19.49 -38.16
N HIS A 238 15.88 -18.65 -38.02
CA HIS A 238 16.55 -17.92 -39.10
C HIS A 238 17.78 -18.63 -39.69
N GLY A 239 18.03 -19.88 -39.30
CA GLY A 239 19.16 -20.71 -39.71
C GLY A 239 20.38 -20.63 -38.78
N GLU A 240 21.28 -21.62 -38.92
CA GLU A 240 22.47 -21.77 -38.05
C GLU A 240 23.43 -20.57 -38.11
N ALA A 241 23.52 -19.88 -39.25
CA ALA A 241 24.33 -18.67 -39.38
C ALA A 241 23.81 -17.53 -38.49
N ALA A 242 22.49 -17.36 -38.40
CA ALA A 242 21.87 -16.36 -37.53
C ALA A 242 22.03 -16.73 -36.05
N ALA A 243 21.85 -18.01 -35.70
CA ALA A 243 22.06 -18.51 -34.34
C ALA A 243 23.51 -18.28 -33.86
N GLY A 244 24.51 -18.57 -34.71
CA GLY A 244 25.91 -18.30 -34.42
C GLY A 244 26.20 -16.81 -34.18
N ALA A 245 25.67 -15.93 -35.04
CA ALA A 245 25.84 -14.48 -34.88
C ALA A 245 25.15 -13.93 -33.62
N VAL A 246 24.00 -14.48 -33.24
CA VAL A 246 23.30 -14.14 -31.98
C VAL A 246 24.08 -14.65 -30.76
N ALA A 247 24.69 -15.84 -30.84
CA ALA A 247 25.54 -16.37 -29.78
C ALA A 247 26.72 -15.43 -29.50
N GLU A 248 27.40 -14.95 -30.55
CA GLU A 248 28.47 -13.96 -30.43
C GLU A 248 27.96 -12.63 -29.82
N LEU A 249 26.81 -12.13 -30.28
CA LEU A 249 26.20 -10.88 -29.80
C LEU A 249 25.92 -10.90 -28.30
N VAL A 250 25.37 -12.02 -27.82
CA VAL A 250 25.00 -12.20 -26.42
C VAL A 250 26.23 -12.53 -25.56
N ALA A 251 27.19 -13.31 -26.09
CA ALA A 251 28.43 -13.66 -25.40
C ALA A 251 29.35 -12.45 -25.18
N ALA A 252 29.37 -11.50 -26.13
CA ALA A 252 30.08 -10.23 -26.02
C ALA A 252 29.71 -9.44 -24.75
N GLY A 253 28.52 -9.65 -24.20
CA GLY A 253 28.04 -8.96 -23.00
C GLY A 253 27.84 -7.45 -23.20
N GLY A 254 27.45 -6.76 -22.13
CA GLY A 254 27.20 -5.32 -22.11
C GLY A 254 25.87 -4.96 -21.44
N PRO A 255 25.69 -3.72 -20.96
CA PRO A 255 24.42 -3.31 -20.37
C PRO A 255 23.30 -3.35 -21.41
N VAL A 256 22.10 -3.78 -21.00
CA VAL A 256 20.89 -3.84 -21.84
C VAL A 256 20.64 -2.47 -22.50
N VAL A 257 20.78 -1.38 -21.74
CA VAL A 257 20.74 -0.01 -22.26
C VAL A 257 22.13 0.62 -22.07
N PRO A 258 22.74 1.21 -23.12
CA PRO A 258 24.00 1.92 -22.97
C PRO A 258 23.90 3.03 -21.91
N VAL A 259 24.60 2.87 -20.79
CA VAL A 259 24.64 3.90 -19.74
C VAL A 259 25.73 4.91 -20.09
N LYS A 260 25.33 6.15 -20.38
CA LYS A 260 26.29 7.25 -20.57
C LYS A 260 26.92 7.61 -19.23
N GLU A 261 28.26 7.68 -19.21
CA GLU A 261 29.01 8.13 -18.03
C GLU A 261 28.52 9.51 -17.55
N PRO A 262 28.02 9.63 -16.31
CA PRO A 262 27.63 10.91 -15.74
C PRO A 262 28.83 11.84 -15.56
N ARG A 263 28.62 13.13 -15.81
CA ARG A 263 29.60 14.18 -15.52
C ARG A 263 29.28 14.80 -14.18
N ILE A 264 30.19 14.69 -13.21
CA ILE A 264 30.03 15.31 -11.89
C ILE A 264 29.86 16.83 -12.07
N PRO A 265 28.79 17.44 -11.52
CA PRO A 265 28.55 18.87 -11.67
C PRO A 265 29.61 19.69 -10.96
N ARG A 266 29.89 20.91 -11.45
CA ARG A 266 30.89 21.80 -10.84
C ARG A 266 30.60 22.19 -9.40
N TRP A 267 29.33 22.16 -9.00
CA TRP A 267 28.91 22.48 -7.64
C TRP A 267 29.22 21.34 -6.65
N LEU A 268 29.49 20.13 -7.13
CA LEU A 268 29.77 18.97 -6.30
C LEU A 268 31.27 18.67 -6.31
N ASP A 269 31.97 19.13 -5.27
CA ASP A 269 33.36 18.75 -5.06
C ASP A 269 33.44 17.37 -4.39
N ALA A 270 33.68 16.35 -5.20
CA ALA A 270 33.81 14.98 -4.72
C ALA A 270 34.93 14.81 -3.68
N ALA A 271 36.00 15.62 -3.72
CA ALA A 271 37.12 15.45 -2.78
C ALA A 271 36.76 15.83 -1.34
N SER A 272 35.75 16.69 -1.14
CA SER A 272 35.30 17.16 0.17
C SER A 272 34.21 16.30 0.82
N LEU A 273 33.65 15.34 0.09
CA LEU A 273 32.58 14.47 0.59
C LEU A 273 33.12 13.40 1.56
N PRO A 274 32.33 13.01 2.59
CA PRO A 274 32.71 11.91 3.47
C PRO A 274 32.78 10.60 2.67
N ARG A 275 33.79 9.79 2.94
CA ARG A 275 34.07 8.56 2.19
C ARG A 275 33.46 7.35 2.87
N PRO A 276 32.55 6.62 2.19
CA PRO A 276 32.14 5.31 2.63
C PRO A 276 33.32 4.34 2.73
N ALA A 277 33.19 3.36 3.61
CA ALA A 277 34.21 2.35 3.85
C ALA A 277 33.65 0.94 3.67
N THR A 278 34.48 0.05 3.15
CA THR A 278 34.23 -1.40 3.12
C THR A 278 34.94 -2.06 4.30
N ALA A 279 34.78 -3.38 4.44
CA ALA A 279 35.58 -4.17 5.38
C ALA A 279 37.11 -4.02 5.15
N ALA A 280 37.54 -3.66 3.93
CA ALA A 280 38.94 -3.43 3.58
C ALA A 280 39.43 -1.99 3.86
N GLY A 281 38.54 -1.10 4.32
CA GLY A 281 38.84 0.31 4.59
C GLY A 281 38.09 1.28 3.66
N ALA A 282 38.47 2.56 3.74
CA ALA A 282 37.85 3.64 2.94
C ALA A 282 38.02 3.41 1.44
N LEU A 283 37.01 3.78 0.65
CA LEU A 283 37.08 3.70 -0.82
C LEU A 283 38.19 4.60 -1.38
N ASP A 284 38.97 4.05 -2.31
CA ASP A 284 39.95 4.81 -3.09
C ASP A 284 39.28 5.85 -4.01
N ASP A 285 40.07 6.76 -4.59
CA ASP A 285 39.57 7.85 -5.42
C ASP A 285 38.78 7.38 -6.65
N ALA A 286 39.18 6.25 -7.24
CA ALA A 286 38.54 5.72 -8.44
C ALA A 286 37.17 5.10 -8.11
N ALA A 287 37.12 4.24 -7.10
CA ALA A 287 35.91 3.61 -6.61
C ALA A 287 34.92 4.64 -6.06
N PHE A 288 35.42 5.63 -5.30
CA PHE A 288 34.58 6.70 -4.76
C PHE A 288 34.04 7.61 -5.87
N GLY A 289 34.87 7.97 -6.85
CA GLY A 289 34.40 8.71 -8.02
C GLY A 289 33.33 7.96 -8.82
N ASN A 290 33.45 6.62 -8.93
CA ASN A 290 32.43 5.79 -9.55
C ASN A 290 31.15 5.74 -8.71
N LEU A 291 31.24 5.66 -7.39
CA LEU A 291 30.09 5.73 -6.49
C LEU A 291 29.33 7.03 -6.67
N VAL A 292 30.01 8.19 -6.63
CA VAL A 292 29.37 9.50 -6.81
C VAL A 292 28.63 9.56 -8.15
N LYS A 293 29.24 9.09 -9.24
CA LYS A 293 28.58 9.03 -10.56
C LYS A 293 27.40 8.05 -10.57
N LEU A 294 27.51 6.92 -9.87
CA LEU A 294 26.45 5.92 -9.78
C LEU A 294 25.20 6.52 -9.11
N LEU A 295 25.37 7.30 -8.05
CA LEU A 295 24.27 8.02 -7.38
C LEU A 295 23.51 8.98 -8.31
N MET A 296 24.16 9.48 -9.36
CA MET A 296 23.54 10.39 -10.33
C MET A 296 22.66 9.68 -11.36
N LEU A 297 22.72 8.34 -11.44
CA LEU A 297 21.86 7.60 -12.36
C LEU A 297 20.40 7.66 -11.89
N PRO A 298 19.42 7.60 -12.81
CA PRO A 298 18.01 7.50 -12.44
C PRO A 298 17.70 6.23 -11.63
N GLU A 299 18.27 5.09 -12.04
CA GLU A 299 18.05 3.77 -11.45
C GLU A 299 19.39 3.02 -11.33
N PRO A 300 20.23 3.39 -10.36
CA PRO A 300 21.45 2.66 -10.07
C PRO A 300 21.13 1.37 -9.31
N ASP A 301 21.82 0.30 -9.68
CA ASP A 301 21.98 -0.86 -8.81
C ASP A 301 22.91 -0.49 -7.65
N LEU A 302 22.35 -0.41 -6.44
CA LEU A 302 23.06 -0.05 -5.21
C LEU A 302 23.11 -1.19 -4.21
N ASP A 303 22.56 -2.37 -4.50
CA ASP A 303 22.39 -3.42 -3.50
C ASP A 303 23.74 -3.94 -3.00
N GLY A 304 24.64 -4.23 -3.95
CA GLY A 304 26.02 -4.60 -3.63
C GLY A 304 26.80 -3.48 -2.92
N VAL A 305 26.44 -2.21 -3.14
CA VAL A 305 27.05 -1.07 -2.44
C VAL A 305 26.53 -0.97 -1.01
N ARG A 306 25.21 -1.09 -0.79
CA ARG A 306 24.58 -1.08 0.54
C ARG A 306 25.10 -2.22 1.42
N ALA A 307 25.27 -3.40 0.85
CA ALA A 307 25.74 -4.57 1.58
C ALA A 307 27.22 -4.46 2.01
N ALA A 308 28.06 -3.81 1.20
CA ALA A 308 29.50 -3.80 1.42
C ALA A 308 30.03 -2.50 2.06
N CYS A 309 29.31 -1.39 1.95
CA CYS A 309 29.78 -0.07 2.37
C CYS A 309 29.03 0.46 3.61
N THR A 310 29.78 0.96 4.59
CA THR A 310 29.28 1.80 5.69
C THR A 310 29.45 3.29 5.35
N GLY A 311 28.76 4.19 6.05
CA GLY A 311 28.90 5.65 5.84
C GLY A 311 28.10 6.23 4.67
N LEU A 312 27.15 5.46 4.10
CA LEU A 312 26.33 5.88 2.96
C LEU A 312 25.31 6.99 3.33
N PRO A 313 24.63 6.97 4.50
CA PRO A 313 23.74 8.06 4.91
C PRO A 313 24.47 9.40 5.02
N GLU A 314 25.67 9.41 5.58
CA GLU A 314 26.51 10.60 5.73
C GLU A 314 26.94 11.16 4.37
N LEU A 315 27.29 10.29 3.42
CA LEU A 315 27.56 10.68 2.04
C LEU A 315 26.32 11.31 1.39
N ALA A 316 25.16 10.68 1.50
CA ALA A 316 23.92 11.19 0.91
C ALA A 316 23.54 12.56 1.50
N TRP A 317 23.67 12.72 2.82
CA TRP A 317 23.46 13.99 3.51
C TRP A 317 24.45 15.07 3.05
N ALA A 318 25.74 14.75 2.93
CA ALA A 318 26.76 15.70 2.47
C ALA A 318 26.54 16.15 1.01
N VAL A 319 26.13 15.23 0.12
CA VAL A 319 25.75 15.58 -1.26
C VAL A 319 24.52 16.49 -1.28
N PHE A 320 23.54 16.23 -0.40
CA PHE A 320 22.37 17.09 -0.23
C PHE A 320 22.73 18.50 0.24
N GLU A 321 23.57 18.63 1.27
CA GLU A 321 24.05 19.92 1.77
C GLU A 321 24.89 20.67 0.73
N ALA A 322 25.75 19.98 -0.04
CA ALA A 322 26.48 20.59 -1.15
C ALA A 322 25.53 21.14 -2.23
N TRP A 323 24.46 20.42 -2.56
CA TRP A 323 23.43 20.90 -3.49
C TRP A 323 22.69 22.12 -2.94
N ARG A 324 22.38 22.14 -1.63
CA ARG A 324 21.77 23.31 -0.97
C ARG A 324 22.69 24.53 -0.95
N ALA A 325 23.96 24.34 -0.61
CA ALA A 325 24.96 25.40 -0.57
C ALA A 325 25.17 26.06 -1.94
N ALA A 326 24.94 25.33 -3.02
CA ALA A 326 24.96 25.81 -4.39
C ALA A 326 23.64 26.48 -4.86
N ASP A 327 22.76 26.84 -3.94
CA ASP A 327 21.42 27.40 -4.19
C ASP A 327 20.50 26.45 -4.99
N GLU A 328 20.59 25.16 -4.70
CA GLU A 328 19.65 24.12 -5.13
C GLU A 328 19.41 24.09 -6.66
N PRO A 329 20.46 23.96 -7.50
CA PRO A 329 20.35 24.07 -8.95
C PRO A 329 19.35 23.06 -9.55
N ASN A 330 18.59 23.53 -10.54
CA ASN A 330 17.56 22.74 -11.23
C ASN A 330 18.15 21.56 -12.02
N GLY A 331 17.33 20.52 -12.28
CA GLY A 331 17.75 19.32 -13.02
C GLY A 331 18.50 18.28 -12.18
N HIS A 332 18.71 18.55 -10.89
CA HIS A 332 19.41 17.67 -9.94
C HIS A 332 18.47 16.99 -8.92
N GLY A 333 17.22 16.71 -9.30
CA GLY A 333 16.24 16.04 -8.42
C GLY A 333 16.66 14.63 -7.95
N TRP A 334 17.68 14.05 -8.57
CA TRP A 334 18.31 12.81 -8.11
C TRP A 334 18.88 12.95 -6.69
N VAL A 335 19.31 14.14 -6.26
CA VAL A 335 19.88 14.36 -4.91
C VAL A 335 18.89 13.98 -3.82
N LEU A 336 17.66 14.51 -3.87
CA LEU A 336 16.61 14.14 -2.93
C LEU A 336 16.21 12.67 -3.08
N THR A 337 16.24 12.13 -4.30
CA THR A 337 15.99 10.69 -4.52
C THR A 337 16.99 9.83 -3.75
N ARG A 338 18.29 10.14 -3.87
CA ARG A 338 19.36 9.40 -3.20
C ARG A 338 19.38 9.63 -1.69
N LEU A 339 18.95 10.80 -1.22
CA LEU A 339 18.73 11.04 0.20
C LEU A 339 17.67 10.10 0.78
N GLY A 340 16.59 9.86 0.03
CA GLY A 340 15.56 8.88 0.40
C GLY A 340 16.03 7.44 0.30
N ASP A 341 16.84 7.11 -0.71
CA ASP A 341 17.28 5.75 -0.92
C ASP A 341 18.37 5.32 0.08
N LEU A 342 19.31 6.19 0.44
CA LEU A 342 20.46 5.89 1.30
C LEU A 342 20.34 6.41 2.74
N GLY A 343 19.30 7.18 3.03
CA GLY A 343 19.10 7.78 4.35
C GLY A 343 18.75 6.77 5.44
N ASP A 344 19.00 7.16 6.68
CA ASP A 344 18.75 6.41 7.91
C ASP A 344 17.87 7.22 8.89
N ASP A 345 17.77 6.75 10.14
CA ASP A 345 17.03 7.45 11.21
C ASP A 345 17.56 8.87 11.48
N GLY A 346 18.88 9.07 11.43
CA GLY A 346 19.51 10.38 11.59
C GLY A 346 19.12 11.33 10.46
N THR A 347 19.11 10.82 9.23
CA THR A 347 18.68 11.52 8.02
C THR A 347 17.20 11.89 8.13
N ALA A 348 16.33 10.98 8.57
CA ALA A 348 14.90 11.23 8.72
C ALA A 348 14.62 12.37 9.71
N ARG A 349 15.25 12.34 10.89
CA ARG A 349 15.13 13.40 11.91
C ARG A 349 15.63 14.76 11.41
N SER A 350 16.70 14.76 10.62
CA SER A 350 17.29 16.00 10.08
C SER A 350 16.51 16.55 8.88
N ALA A 351 15.91 15.68 8.07
CA ALA A 351 15.13 16.08 6.89
C ALA A 351 13.73 16.60 7.25
N ALA A 352 13.09 16.06 8.29
CA ALA A 352 11.71 16.40 8.64
C ALA A 352 11.45 17.92 8.87
N PRO A 353 12.32 18.69 9.56
CA PRO A 353 12.18 20.14 9.69
C PRO A 353 12.14 20.90 8.35
N LEU A 354 12.79 20.37 7.32
CA LEU A 354 12.88 21.02 6.00
C LEU A 354 11.51 21.17 5.33
N VAL A 355 10.56 20.27 5.62
CA VAL A 355 9.19 20.37 5.09
C VAL A 355 8.56 21.70 5.51
N ARG A 356 8.71 22.09 6.80
CA ARG A 356 8.19 23.36 7.31
C ARG A 356 8.96 24.54 6.74
N GLU A 357 10.29 24.44 6.70
CA GLU A 357 11.17 25.48 6.16
C GLU A 357 10.80 25.82 4.71
N TRP A 358 10.75 24.81 3.84
CA TRP A 358 10.45 24.98 2.42
C TRP A 358 8.99 25.34 2.15
N THR A 359 8.05 24.89 2.99
CA THR A 359 6.66 25.36 2.93
C THR A 359 6.59 26.86 3.25
N ALA A 360 7.29 27.34 4.29
CA ALA A 360 7.35 28.77 4.63
C ALA A 360 8.01 29.60 3.52
N ALA A 361 9.03 29.04 2.86
CA ALA A 361 9.70 29.64 1.70
C ALA A 361 8.90 29.53 0.39
N ARG A 362 7.65 29.05 0.40
CA ARG A 362 6.79 28.82 -0.78
C ARG A 362 7.36 27.85 -1.83
N LYS A 363 8.28 26.96 -1.43
CA LYS A 363 8.88 25.91 -2.27
C LYS A 363 8.09 24.58 -2.17
N ARG A 364 6.78 24.61 -2.46
CA ARG A 364 5.85 23.46 -2.17
C ARG A 364 6.30 22.13 -2.79
N ALA A 365 6.64 22.11 -4.08
CA ALA A 365 7.07 20.88 -4.77
C ALA A 365 8.33 20.23 -4.14
N LYS A 366 9.21 21.05 -3.54
CA LYS A 366 10.39 20.54 -2.82
C LYS A 366 10.01 19.99 -1.44
N ALA A 367 9.09 20.65 -0.73
CA ALA A 367 8.55 20.14 0.53
C ALA A 367 7.89 18.76 0.33
N ASP A 368 7.14 18.58 -0.76
CA ASP A 368 6.49 17.30 -1.10
C ASP A 368 7.53 16.22 -1.40
N ARG A 369 8.64 16.58 -2.05
CA ARG A 369 9.75 15.66 -2.29
C ARG A 369 10.45 15.23 -0.99
N VAL A 370 10.50 16.06 0.04
CA VAL A 370 11.02 15.66 1.37
C VAL A 370 10.08 14.67 2.06
N VAL A 371 8.76 14.81 1.90
CA VAL A 371 7.80 13.80 2.38
C VAL A 371 8.08 12.45 1.71
N GLU A 372 8.35 12.45 0.40
CA GLU A 372 8.77 11.23 -0.31
C GLU A 372 10.13 10.68 0.17
N VAL A 373 11.07 11.55 0.54
CA VAL A 373 12.35 11.12 1.16
C VAL A 373 12.09 10.31 2.42
N LEU A 374 11.26 10.81 3.33
CA LEU A 374 10.91 10.09 4.57
C LEU A 374 10.21 8.76 4.26
N ALA A 375 9.30 8.76 3.29
CA ALA A 375 8.61 7.55 2.84
C ALA A 375 9.56 6.51 2.23
N ARG A 376 10.60 6.96 1.52
CA ARG A 376 11.63 6.09 0.92
C ARG A 376 12.56 5.50 1.98
N ILE A 377 12.95 6.28 2.98
CA ILE A 377 13.76 5.79 4.11
C ILE A 377 12.97 4.72 4.88
N GLY A 378 11.70 4.97 5.20
CA GLY A 378 10.76 3.94 5.68
C GLY A 378 11.06 3.33 7.06
N THR A 379 12.07 3.80 7.78
CA THR A 379 12.37 3.38 9.16
C THR A 379 11.31 3.85 10.15
N ASP A 380 11.28 3.27 11.36
CA ASP A 380 10.30 3.68 12.40
C ASP A 380 10.40 5.18 12.71
N ALA A 381 11.63 5.71 12.80
CA ALA A 381 11.84 7.15 12.97
C ALA A 381 11.24 7.97 11.81
N ALA A 382 11.35 7.50 10.56
CA ALA A 382 10.78 8.19 9.40
C ALA A 382 9.24 8.13 9.39
N LEU A 383 8.65 6.98 9.74
CA LEU A 383 7.20 6.81 9.88
C LEU A 383 6.63 7.70 10.99
N GLU A 384 7.32 7.81 12.12
CA GLU A 384 6.97 8.75 13.19
C GLU A 384 6.97 10.20 12.71
N GLN A 385 7.99 10.62 11.97
CA GLN A 385 8.03 11.97 11.40
C GLN A 385 6.87 12.21 10.43
N LEU A 386 6.57 11.25 9.54
CA LEU A 386 5.42 11.33 8.63
C LEU A 386 4.10 11.44 9.42
N ASN A 387 3.93 10.63 10.46
CA ASN A 387 2.75 10.69 11.32
C ASN A 387 2.61 12.05 12.03
N LEU A 388 3.70 12.64 12.52
CA LEU A 388 3.68 13.99 13.08
C LEU A 388 3.20 15.03 12.05
N MET A 389 3.52 14.85 10.76
CA MET A 389 3.06 15.71 9.67
C MET A 389 1.57 15.54 9.34
N THR A 390 0.96 14.41 9.70
CA THR A 390 -0.49 14.21 9.54
C THR A 390 -1.33 15.04 10.54
N ARG A 391 -0.71 15.67 11.55
CA ARG A 391 -1.44 16.41 12.60
C ARG A 391 -2.00 17.75 12.09
N ARG A 392 -3.05 18.25 12.76
CA ARG A 392 -3.84 19.43 12.31
C ARG A 392 -3.05 20.74 12.33
N SER A 393 -1.94 20.76 13.04
CA SER A 393 -1.00 21.89 13.14
C SER A 393 0.02 21.95 12.00
N PHE A 394 -0.04 21.05 11.02
CA PHE A 394 0.87 21.06 9.86
C PHE A 394 0.27 21.87 8.69
N PRO A 395 1.01 22.82 8.08
CA PRO A 395 0.49 23.72 7.05
C PRO A 395 0.37 23.06 5.65
N GLY A 396 -0.73 23.33 4.93
CA GLY A 396 -0.91 23.00 3.50
C GLY A 396 -1.33 21.56 3.18
N GLY A 397 -1.47 21.24 1.88
CA GLY A 397 -1.88 19.91 1.38
C GLY A 397 -0.89 18.76 1.64
N ALA A 398 0.24 19.02 2.32
CA ALA A 398 1.29 18.03 2.61
C ALA A 398 0.83 16.96 3.62
N ARG A 399 -0.28 17.21 4.31
CA ARG A 399 -0.90 16.29 5.25
C ARG A 399 -1.45 15.04 4.55
N GLU A 400 -2.10 15.20 3.41
CA GLU A 400 -2.65 14.07 2.66
C GLU A 400 -1.53 13.28 2.00
N ASP A 401 -0.54 13.99 1.43
CA ASP A 401 0.66 13.37 0.88
C ASP A 401 1.42 12.56 1.94
N ALA A 402 1.57 13.09 3.16
CA ALA A 402 2.20 12.38 4.27
C ALA A 402 1.37 11.17 4.74
N ARG A 403 0.04 11.26 4.74
CA ARG A 403 -0.84 10.13 5.06
C ARG A 403 -0.72 9.01 4.02
N LEU A 404 -0.77 9.34 2.73
CA LEU A 404 -0.61 8.36 1.64
C LEU A 404 0.78 7.74 1.65
N ALA A 405 1.82 8.56 1.84
CA ALA A 405 3.20 8.10 1.98
C ALA A 405 3.39 7.14 3.16
N LEU A 406 2.75 7.40 4.30
CA LEU A 406 2.81 6.56 5.49
C LEU A 406 2.15 5.20 5.26
N LEU A 407 0.97 5.17 4.62
CA LEU A 407 0.29 3.93 4.24
C LEU A 407 1.12 3.12 3.22
N ASP A 408 1.72 3.78 2.24
CA ASP A 408 2.57 3.11 1.26
C ASP A 408 3.84 2.51 1.89
N ALA A 409 4.52 3.27 2.73
CA ALA A 409 5.71 2.79 3.43
C ALA A 409 5.39 1.63 4.39
N ALA A 410 4.24 1.66 5.07
CA ALA A 410 3.79 0.56 5.91
C ALA A 410 3.49 -0.72 5.10
N ARG A 411 2.80 -0.59 3.96
CA ARG A 411 2.54 -1.72 3.05
C ARG A 411 3.83 -2.35 2.54
N ARG A 412 4.84 -1.54 2.17
CA ARG A 412 6.16 -2.05 1.75
C ARG A 412 6.91 -2.81 2.85
N ARG A 413 6.59 -2.58 4.12
CA ARG A 413 7.13 -3.32 5.28
C ARG A 413 6.28 -4.53 5.70
N GLY A 414 5.18 -4.82 4.99
CA GLY A 414 4.24 -5.87 5.39
C GLY A 414 3.55 -5.59 6.72
N LEU A 415 3.49 -4.32 7.15
CA LEU A 415 2.80 -3.94 8.39
C LEU A 415 1.30 -3.85 8.15
N THR A 416 0.52 -4.45 9.04
CA THR A 416 -0.93 -4.22 9.08
C THR A 416 -1.25 -2.79 9.57
N GLU A 417 -2.43 -2.27 9.25
CA GLU A 417 -2.85 -0.93 9.69
C GLU A 417 -2.79 -0.78 11.21
N GLY A 418 -3.18 -1.82 11.96
CA GLY A 418 -3.10 -1.75 13.41
C GLY A 418 -1.66 -1.83 13.92
N GLN A 419 -0.79 -2.64 13.31
CA GLN A 419 0.64 -2.68 13.68
C GLN A 419 1.32 -1.32 13.44
N LEU A 420 0.95 -0.65 12.34
CA LEU A 420 1.36 0.72 12.08
C LEU A 420 0.83 1.64 13.19
N ALA A 421 -0.46 1.60 13.48
CA ALA A 421 -1.07 2.48 14.47
C ALA A 421 -0.51 2.28 15.90
N ASP A 422 -0.07 1.06 16.26
CA ASP A 422 0.60 0.78 17.53
C ASP A 422 1.99 1.44 17.62
N ARG A 423 2.73 1.49 16.50
CA ARG A 423 4.03 2.17 16.39
C ARG A 423 3.93 3.70 16.37
N LEU A 424 2.76 4.22 15.99
CA LEU A 424 2.54 5.65 15.79
C LEU A 424 2.00 6.37 17.03
N VAL A 425 1.77 5.66 18.13
CA VAL A 425 1.36 6.28 19.40
C VAL A 425 2.50 7.16 19.92
N PRO A 426 2.26 8.45 20.21
CA PRO A 426 3.31 9.31 20.74
C PRO A 426 3.56 9.07 22.23
N ASP A 427 4.82 9.22 22.64
CA ASP A 427 5.22 9.22 24.06
C ASP A 427 4.72 10.45 24.83
N LEU A 428 4.34 11.52 24.12
CA LEU A 428 3.97 12.84 24.67
C LEU A 428 5.07 13.47 25.55
N GLY A 429 6.33 13.10 25.32
CA GLY A 429 7.48 13.53 26.11
C GLY A 429 7.48 13.00 27.54
N LEU A 430 6.82 11.86 27.78
CA LEU A 430 6.92 11.06 29.01
C LEU A 430 8.24 10.27 29.02
N GLY A 431 8.78 10.02 30.21
CA GLY A 431 9.91 9.11 30.40
C GLY A 431 9.50 7.64 30.21
N PRO A 432 10.47 6.70 30.20
CA PRO A 432 10.20 5.26 30.09
C PRO A 432 9.30 4.70 31.22
N ASP A 433 9.32 5.35 32.38
CA ASP A 433 8.44 5.07 33.52
C ASP A 433 6.99 5.55 33.31
N GLY A 434 6.70 6.22 32.20
CA GLY A 434 5.40 6.80 31.87
C GLY A 434 5.08 8.08 32.62
N THR A 435 6.08 8.72 33.25
CA THR A 435 5.87 9.96 34.01
C THR A 435 6.55 11.16 33.35
N LEU A 436 6.15 12.36 33.75
CA LEU A 436 6.81 13.60 33.36
C LEU A 436 6.93 14.53 34.56
N THR A 437 8.13 14.99 34.85
CA THR A 437 8.38 16.00 35.89
C THR A 437 8.24 17.41 35.32
N LEU A 438 7.41 18.21 35.96
CA LEU A 438 7.21 19.63 35.70
C LEU A 438 7.87 20.44 36.81
N ASP A 439 8.91 21.20 36.44
CA ASP A 439 9.71 21.97 37.39
C ASP A 439 9.21 23.42 37.48
N TYR A 440 8.90 23.87 38.70
CA TYR A 440 8.59 25.27 38.99
C TYR A 440 9.75 25.99 39.69
N GLY A 441 10.88 25.31 39.95
CA GLY A 441 11.99 25.77 40.77
C GLY A 441 11.91 25.20 42.20
N PRO A 442 11.28 25.89 43.16
CA PRO A 442 11.24 25.46 44.56
C PRO A 442 10.22 24.34 44.84
N ARG A 443 9.47 23.90 43.83
CA ARG A 443 8.54 22.78 43.92
C ARG A 443 8.45 22.08 42.56
N ARG A 444 8.27 20.77 42.59
CA ARG A 444 8.08 19.95 41.39
C ARG A 444 6.75 19.21 41.43
N PHE A 445 6.29 18.84 40.24
CA PHE A 445 5.07 18.08 40.06
C PHE A 445 5.32 16.92 39.11
N THR A 446 4.93 15.71 39.50
CA THR A 446 4.98 14.53 38.63
C THR A 446 3.62 14.33 37.98
N VAL A 447 3.61 14.21 36.66
CA VAL A 447 2.38 13.93 35.88
C VAL A 447 2.08 12.44 35.93
N GLY A 448 0.82 12.10 36.21
CA GLY A 448 0.24 10.76 36.07
C GLY A 448 -1.06 10.80 35.26
N PHE A 449 -1.65 9.63 35.01
CA PHE A 449 -2.82 9.47 34.14
C PHE A 449 -3.89 8.61 34.81
N ASP A 450 -5.15 9.02 34.68
CA ASP A 450 -6.30 8.21 35.07
C ASP A 450 -6.66 7.15 34.01
N GLU A 451 -7.74 6.42 34.23
CA GLU A 451 -8.21 5.35 33.36
C GLU A 451 -8.68 5.81 31.98
N GLN A 452 -8.96 7.10 31.78
CA GLN A 452 -9.21 7.65 30.43
C GLN A 452 -8.03 8.47 29.92
N LEU A 453 -6.83 8.21 30.45
CA LEU A 453 -5.59 8.94 30.15
C LEU A 453 -5.75 10.46 30.32
N LYS A 454 -6.56 10.92 31.27
CA LYS A 454 -6.59 12.34 31.64
C LYS A 454 -5.42 12.63 32.57
N PRO A 455 -4.54 13.60 32.23
CA PRO A 455 -3.40 13.92 33.08
C PRO A 455 -3.83 14.55 34.40
N TYR A 456 -3.30 14.03 35.51
CA TYR A 456 -3.27 14.67 36.82
C TYR A 456 -1.82 14.94 37.24
N VAL A 457 -1.63 15.68 38.33
CA VAL A 457 -0.30 15.93 38.89
C VAL A 457 -0.26 15.60 40.38
N THR A 458 0.89 15.12 40.82
CA THR A 458 1.19 14.87 42.23
C THR A 458 2.32 15.81 42.64
N ASP A 459 2.16 16.51 43.77
CA ASP A 459 3.25 17.32 44.34
C ASP A 459 4.24 16.46 45.14
N GLU A 460 5.35 17.05 45.60
CA GLU A 460 6.40 16.36 46.35
C GLU A 460 5.93 15.74 47.67
N SER A 461 4.75 16.14 48.18
CA SER A 461 4.14 15.54 49.37
C SER A 461 3.25 14.32 49.06
N GLY A 462 3.16 13.92 47.79
CA GLY A 462 2.27 12.84 47.34
C GLY A 462 0.81 13.30 47.11
N LYS A 463 0.51 14.60 47.22
CA LYS A 463 -0.86 15.08 47.10
C LYS A 463 -1.29 15.22 45.64
N LEU A 464 -2.31 14.45 45.26
CA LEU A 464 -2.89 14.43 43.91
C LEU A 464 -3.77 15.65 43.62
N ARG A 465 -3.62 16.22 42.43
CA ARG A 465 -4.36 17.39 41.93
C ARG A 465 -4.75 17.21 40.47
N LYS A 466 -6.03 17.45 40.14
CA LYS A 466 -6.55 17.37 38.75
C LYS A 466 -6.02 18.48 37.82
N THR A 467 -5.51 19.56 38.41
CA THR A 467 -4.97 20.70 37.68
C THR A 467 -3.63 21.10 38.26
N LEU A 468 -2.68 21.41 37.38
CA LEU A 468 -1.43 22.01 37.77
C LEU A 468 -1.68 23.42 38.34
N PRO A 469 -1.11 23.77 39.50
CA PRO A 469 -1.25 25.11 40.07
C PRO A 469 -0.76 26.21 39.12
N LYS A 470 -1.41 27.38 39.12
CA LYS A 470 -0.91 28.54 38.37
C LYS A 470 0.47 28.95 38.92
N PRO A 471 1.43 29.37 38.07
CA PRO A 471 2.67 29.98 38.50
C PRO A 471 2.40 31.16 39.45
N GLY A 472 3.08 31.18 40.59
CA GLY A 472 3.00 32.23 41.61
C GLY A 472 4.29 33.03 41.73
N ALA A 473 4.25 34.11 42.51
CA ALA A 473 5.39 35.03 42.68
C ALA A 473 6.65 34.41 43.36
N LYS A 474 6.51 33.24 43.99
CA LYS A 474 7.62 32.49 44.60
C LYS A 474 8.19 31.41 43.68
N ASP A 475 7.55 31.14 42.56
CA ASP A 475 8.02 30.16 41.59
C ASP A 475 9.05 30.81 40.63
N ASP A 476 9.84 29.98 39.96
CA ASP A 476 10.81 30.43 38.97
C ASP A 476 10.09 31.12 37.79
N PRO A 477 10.53 32.34 37.40
CA PRO A 477 9.84 33.15 36.39
C PRO A 477 9.91 32.58 34.97
N GLU A 478 10.82 31.67 34.67
CA GLU A 478 10.95 31.03 33.36
C GLU A 478 10.39 29.60 33.36
N LEU A 479 10.79 28.78 34.33
CA LEU A 479 10.43 27.36 34.39
C LEU A 479 8.93 27.18 34.65
N ALA A 480 8.34 27.92 35.59
CA ALA A 480 6.94 27.70 35.97
C ALA A 480 5.94 28.05 34.83
N PRO A 481 6.05 29.19 34.12
CA PRO A 481 5.20 29.45 32.96
C PRO A 481 5.42 28.43 31.82
N ALA A 482 6.66 27.98 31.59
CA ALA A 482 6.95 26.97 30.57
C ALA A 482 6.32 25.61 30.92
N ALA A 483 6.48 25.15 32.17
CA ALA A 483 5.87 23.94 32.69
C ALA A 483 4.33 23.99 32.63
N HIS A 484 3.73 25.13 32.98
CA HIS A 484 2.27 25.31 32.87
C HIS A 484 1.77 25.24 31.42
N ARG A 485 2.50 25.84 30.47
CA ARG A 485 2.19 25.71 29.03
C ARG A 485 2.37 24.27 28.54
N ARG A 486 3.44 23.59 28.97
CA ARG A 486 3.71 22.18 28.62
C ARG A 486 2.59 21.27 29.08
N PHE A 487 2.12 21.42 30.31
CA PHE A 487 0.99 20.63 30.84
C PHE A 487 -0.33 20.89 30.11
N ALA A 488 -0.60 22.14 29.73
CA ALA A 488 -1.79 22.47 28.94
C ALA A 488 -1.76 21.83 27.54
N ALA A 489 -0.59 21.82 26.89
CA ALA A 489 -0.40 21.12 25.61
C ALA A 489 -0.56 19.61 25.78
N LEU A 490 0.08 19.02 26.79
CA LEU A 490 -0.06 17.59 27.13
C LEU A 490 -1.52 17.19 27.33
N LYS A 491 -2.32 17.97 28.07
CA LYS A 491 -3.76 17.70 28.24
C LYS A 491 -4.54 17.65 26.93
N LYS A 492 -4.19 18.50 25.97
CA LYS A 492 -4.85 18.55 24.66
C LYS A 492 -4.46 17.34 23.81
N ASP A 493 -3.18 17.01 23.78
CA ASP A 493 -2.65 15.92 22.96
C ASP A 493 -3.07 14.56 23.53
N ALA A 494 -2.93 14.37 24.85
CA ALA A 494 -3.36 13.15 25.55
C ALA A 494 -4.86 12.86 25.32
N ARG A 495 -5.73 13.87 25.39
CA ARG A 495 -7.18 13.67 25.12
C ARG A 495 -7.45 13.09 23.73
N THR A 496 -6.71 13.55 22.72
CA THR A 496 -6.91 13.10 21.34
C THR A 496 -6.43 11.66 21.18
N VAL A 497 -5.25 11.33 21.71
CA VAL A 497 -4.68 9.99 21.65
C VAL A 497 -5.54 9.01 22.48
N ALA A 498 -5.97 9.41 23.67
CA ALA A 498 -6.78 8.58 24.57
C ALA A 498 -8.09 8.12 23.92
N ALA A 499 -8.84 9.05 23.31
CA ALA A 499 -10.11 8.75 22.67
C ALA A 499 -9.98 7.69 21.57
N ASP A 500 -8.86 7.71 20.84
CA ASP A 500 -8.56 6.76 19.79
C ASP A 500 -8.09 5.40 20.36
N GLN A 501 -7.10 5.42 21.27
CA GLN A 501 -6.48 4.19 21.77
C GLN A 501 -7.41 3.35 22.64
N ILE A 502 -8.33 3.98 23.39
CA ILE A 502 -9.35 3.26 24.17
C ILE A 502 -10.29 2.49 23.24
N VAL A 503 -10.79 3.15 22.18
CA VAL A 503 -11.66 2.52 21.17
C VAL A 503 -10.93 1.39 20.46
N ARG A 504 -9.65 1.57 20.13
CA ARG A 504 -8.83 0.53 19.47
C ARG A 504 -8.62 -0.68 20.36
N LEU A 505 -8.36 -0.52 21.65
CA LEU A 505 -8.20 -1.63 22.59
C LEU A 505 -9.53 -2.37 22.83
N GLU A 506 -10.65 -1.65 22.92
CA GLU A 506 -11.97 -2.27 23.00
C GLU A 506 -12.31 -3.06 21.73
N ALA A 507 -12.03 -2.49 20.55
CA ALA A 507 -12.19 -3.19 19.28
C ALA A 507 -11.25 -4.41 19.19
N ALA A 508 -10.01 -4.31 19.68
CA ALA A 508 -9.06 -5.43 19.72
C ALA A 508 -9.57 -6.58 20.58
N MET A 509 -10.20 -6.30 21.73
CA MET A 509 -10.88 -7.30 22.55
C MET A 509 -12.05 -7.95 21.80
N ALA A 510 -12.93 -7.16 21.18
CA ALA A 510 -14.14 -7.64 20.50
C ALA A 510 -13.87 -8.38 19.17
N THR A 511 -12.70 -8.18 18.57
CA THR A 511 -12.28 -8.80 17.30
C THR A 511 -11.20 -9.87 17.49
N GLY A 512 -10.75 -10.10 18.72
CA GLY A 512 -9.71 -11.08 19.03
C GLY A 512 -8.33 -10.73 18.46
N ARG A 513 -8.05 -9.45 18.19
CA ARG A 513 -6.75 -8.99 17.67
C ARG A 513 -5.62 -9.41 18.62
N ARG A 514 -4.54 -9.94 18.04
CA ARG A 514 -3.36 -10.41 18.77
C ARG A 514 -2.11 -9.61 18.43
N TRP A 515 -1.18 -9.57 19.39
CA TRP A 515 0.19 -9.07 19.28
C TRP A 515 1.15 -10.22 19.56
N THR A 516 2.34 -10.18 18.98
CA THR A 516 3.43 -11.01 19.51
C THR A 516 3.83 -10.53 20.91
N ALA A 517 4.43 -11.40 21.71
CA ALA A 517 4.94 -10.99 23.02
C ALA A 517 5.94 -9.83 22.95
N GLU A 518 6.75 -9.73 21.88
CA GLU A 518 7.66 -8.61 21.64
C GLU A 518 6.91 -7.31 21.32
N GLU A 519 5.91 -7.36 20.43
CA GLU A 519 5.09 -6.20 20.09
C GLU A 519 4.32 -5.68 21.31
N PHE A 520 3.75 -6.58 22.12
CA PHE A 520 3.06 -6.21 23.35
C PHE A 520 4.00 -5.53 24.35
N ARG A 521 5.20 -6.08 24.58
CA ARG A 521 6.19 -5.46 25.47
C ARG A 521 6.63 -4.09 24.96
N THR A 522 6.88 -3.96 23.66
CA THR A 522 7.43 -2.73 23.08
C THR A 522 6.39 -1.62 22.94
N PHE A 523 5.23 -1.93 22.35
CA PHE A 523 4.25 -0.91 21.93
C PHE A 523 3.09 -0.74 22.91
N VAL A 524 2.92 -1.66 23.87
CA VAL A 524 1.79 -1.62 24.82
C VAL A 524 2.27 -1.50 26.27
N ALA A 525 2.88 -2.54 26.83
CA ALA A 525 3.25 -2.58 28.25
C ALA A 525 4.47 -1.70 28.59
N GLY A 526 5.44 -1.60 27.69
CA GLY A 526 6.65 -0.78 27.85
C GLY A 526 6.53 0.62 27.28
N HIS A 527 5.49 0.92 26.51
CA HIS A 527 5.31 2.22 25.90
C HIS A 527 4.93 3.28 26.96
N PRO A 528 5.58 4.47 27.01
CA PRO A 528 5.38 5.48 28.06
C PRO A 528 3.93 5.89 28.34
N LEU A 529 3.11 6.05 27.29
CA LEU A 529 1.69 6.36 27.42
C LEU A 529 0.79 5.12 27.53
N MET A 530 0.91 4.14 26.63
CA MET A 530 0.01 2.97 26.58
C MET A 530 0.08 2.07 27.82
N ARG A 531 1.20 2.04 28.54
CA ARG A 531 1.33 1.27 29.79
C ARG A 531 0.26 1.60 30.82
N HIS A 532 -0.22 2.85 30.84
CA HIS A 532 -1.29 3.29 31.73
C HIS A 532 -2.62 2.59 31.40
N LEU A 533 -2.92 2.38 30.11
CA LEU A 533 -4.10 1.58 29.71
C LEU A 533 -3.86 0.09 29.93
N ALA A 534 -2.65 -0.39 29.64
CA ALA A 534 -2.29 -1.80 29.80
C ALA A 534 -2.46 -2.30 31.24
N ALA A 535 -2.06 -1.50 32.23
CA ALA A 535 -2.21 -1.81 33.66
C ALA A 535 -3.67 -1.82 34.15
N ARG A 536 -4.62 -1.39 33.31
CA ARG A 536 -6.05 -1.29 33.65
C ARG A 536 -6.92 -2.30 32.91
N LEU A 537 -6.29 -3.27 32.27
CA LEU A 537 -6.94 -4.32 31.51
C LEU A 537 -6.38 -5.68 31.91
N VAL A 538 -7.21 -6.71 31.79
CA VAL A 538 -6.77 -8.10 31.81
C VAL A 538 -6.33 -8.49 30.40
N TRP A 539 -5.22 -9.17 30.30
CA TRP A 539 -4.62 -9.65 29.06
C TRP A 539 -4.64 -11.17 29.04
N THR A 540 -4.61 -11.74 27.84
CA THR A 540 -4.40 -13.18 27.63
C THR A 540 -3.13 -13.40 26.84
N ALA A 541 -2.34 -14.38 27.24
CA ALA A 541 -1.27 -14.97 26.45
C ALA A 541 -1.71 -16.39 26.15
N ASP A 542 -2.15 -16.62 24.91
CA ASP A 542 -2.85 -17.84 24.50
C ASP A 542 -4.07 -18.12 25.39
N ALA A 543 -3.99 -19.10 26.31
CA ALA A 543 -5.06 -19.45 27.24
C ALA A 543 -4.91 -18.83 28.64
N ASP A 544 -3.73 -18.31 28.98
CA ASP A 544 -3.45 -17.80 30.33
C ASP A 544 -3.83 -16.31 30.46
N ALA A 545 -4.51 -15.94 31.53
CA ALA A 545 -4.87 -14.56 31.83
C ALA A 545 -3.89 -13.92 32.82
N PHE A 546 -3.53 -12.65 32.56
CA PHE A 546 -2.62 -11.87 33.41
C PHE A 546 -2.97 -10.37 33.40
N ARG A 547 -2.42 -9.62 34.35
CA ARG A 547 -2.46 -8.14 34.40
C ARG A 547 -1.06 -7.55 34.40
N VAL A 548 -0.92 -6.27 34.07
CA VAL A 548 0.32 -5.51 34.27
C VAL A 548 0.25 -4.83 35.64
N ALA A 549 1.22 -5.09 36.51
CA ALA A 549 1.35 -4.50 37.84
C ALA A 549 1.94 -3.08 37.78
N GLU A 550 1.89 -2.34 38.90
CA GLU A 550 2.35 -0.94 38.98
C GLU A 550 3.84 -0.76 38.64
N ASP A 551 4.66 -1.76 38.99
CA ASP A 551 6.09 -1.81 38.68
C ASP A 551 6.40 -2.26 37.24
N GLY A 552 5.37 -2.61 36.46
CA GLY A 552 5.48 -3.08 35.09
C GLY A 552 5.71 -4.59 34.95
N THR A 553 5.75 -5.34 36.05
CA THR A 553 5.75 -6.82 36.02
C THR A 553 4.37 -7.36 35.65
N PHE A 554 4.28 -8.66 35.34
CA PHE A 554 3.01 -9.32 35.06
C PHE A 554 2.59 -10.20 36.22
N ALA A 555 1.29 -10.23 36.52
CA ALA A 555 0.72 -11.01 37.61
C ALA A 555 -0.52 -11.78 37.18
N THR A 556 -0.72 -12.97 37.74
CA THR A 556 -1.92 -13.79 37.55
C THR A 556 -3.09 -13.29 38.39
N VAL A 557 -4.26 -13.93 38.29
CA VAL A 557 -5.43 -13.64 39.13
C VAL A 557 -5.17 -13.87 40.63
N ARG A 558 -4.14 -14.64 41.00
CA ARG A 558 -3.74 -14.89 42.41
C ARG A 558 -2.65 -13.95 42.91
N ASP A 559 -2.31 -12.94 42.12
CA ASP A 559 -1.19 -12.02 42.35
C ASP A 559 0.21 -12.70 42.31
N ASP A 560 0.29 -13.93 41.83
CA ASP A 560 1.57 -14.61 41.56
C ASP A 560 2.25 -14.01 40.31
N VAL A 561 3.58 -13.93 40.32
CA VAL A 561 4.38 -13.45 39.18
C VAL A 561 4.11 -14.31 37.94
N TYR A 562 3.74 -13.66 36.84
CA TYR A 562 3.53 -14.27 35.54
C TYR A 562 4.72 -14.00 34.60
N THR A 563 5.29 -15.05 34.02
CA THR A 563 6.36 -14.92 33.01
C THR A 563 5.77 -15.10 31.62
N LEU A 564 5.66 -14.01 30.86
CA LEU A 564 5.14 -14.04 29.50
C LEU A 564 6.10 -14.82 28.57
N PRO A 565 5.66 -15.92 27.91
CA PRO A 565 6.48 -16.64 26.93
C PRO A 565 6.88 -15.74 25.75
N ALA A 566 8.01 -16.04 25.09
CA ALA A 566 8.53 -15.19 24.01
C ALA A 566 7.75 -15.31 22.70
N ASP A 567 7.13 -16.47 22.47
CA ASP A 567 6.34 -16.86 21.31
C ASP A 567 4.83 -16.75 21.54
N ALA A 568 4.40 -16.33 22.74
CA ALA A 568 2.99 -16.22 23.09
C ALA A 568 2.25 -15.18 22.23
N SER A 569 0.99 -15.51 21.92
CA SER A 569 0.04 -14.60 21.28
C SER A 569 -0.72 -13.80 22.34
N VAL A 570 -0.43 -12.50 22.45
CA VAL A 570 -1.03 -11.63 23.47
C VAL A 570 -2.26 -10.93 22.93
N GLY A 571 -3.34 -10.86 23.70
CA GLY A 571 -4.54 -10.09 23.34
C GLY A 571 -5.24 -9.51 24.56
N VAL A 572 -6.08 -8.50 24.36
CA VAL A 572 -6.96 -8.01 25.43
C VAL A 572 -7.95 -9.13 25.76
N ALA A 573 -8.05 -9.51 27.02
CA ALA A 573 -8.87 -10.65 27.41
C ALA A 573 -10.36 -10.35 27.24
N HIS A 574 -11.08 -11.21 26.53
CA HIS A 574 -12.54 -11.14 26.49
C HIS A 574 -13.15 -11.87 27.71
N PRO A 575 -14.21 -11.34 28.36
CA PRO A 575 -14.79 -11.96 29.56
C PRO A 575 -15.28 -13.39 29.40
N LEU A 576 -15.63 -13.78 28.17
CA LEU A 576 -15.98 -15.16 27.81
C LEU A 576 -14.90 -16.18 28.22
N HIS A 577 -13.64 -15.75 28.32
CA HIS A 577 -12.49 -16.61 28.64
C HIS A 577 -11.96 -16.38 30.06
N LEU A 578 -12.65 -15.59 30.89
CA LEU A 578 -12.16 -15.20 32.21
C LEU A 578 -13.03 -15.75 33.35
N ASP A 579 -12.39 -16.01 34.48
CA ASP A 579 -13.07 -16.03 35.78
C ASP A 579 -13.36 -14.57 36.20
N VAL A 580 -14.43 -14.02 35.65
CA VAL A 580 -14.81 -12.61 35.84
C VAL A 580 -14.96 -12.23 37.33
N PRO A 581 -15.61 -13.04 38.20
CA PRO A 581 -15.66 -12.75 39.63
C PRO A 581 -14.29 -12.58 40.27
N ALA A 582 -13.36 -13.52 40.06
CA ALA A 582 -12.03 -13.46 40.65
C ALA A 582 -11.22 -12.25 40.15
N TRP A 583 -11.26 -11.97 38.84
CA TRP A 583 -10.60 -10.78 38.29
C TRP A 583 -11.22 -9.47 38.77
N SER A 584 -12.53 -9.44 38.97
CA SER A 584 -13.23 -8.25 39.48
C SER A 584 -12.86 -7.95 40.93
N GLU A 585 -12.65 -8.98 41.75
CA GLU A 585 -12.14 -8.85 43.12
C GLU A 585 -10.73 -8.24 43.12
N VAL A 586 -9.80 -8.79 42.33
CA VAL A 586 -8.44 -8.23 42.19
C VAL A 586 -8.48 -6.77 41.74
N PHE A 587 -9.28 -6.43 40.73
CA PHE A 587 -9.35 -5.04 40.25
C PHE A 587 -9.95 -4.09 41.29
N ALA A 588 -10.92 -4.56 42.09
CA ALA A 588 -11.48 -3.77 43.18
C ALA A 588 -10.47 -3.55 44.32
N ASP A 589 -9.71 -4.56 44.71
CA ASP A 589 -8.71 -4.49 45.79
C ASP A 589 -7.60 -3.48 45.49
N TYR A 590 -7.15 -3.40 44.24
CA TYR A 590 -6.17 -2.41 43.79
C TYR A 590 -6.79 -1.09 43.34
N GLY A 591 -8.12 -0.93 43.40
CA GLY A 591 -8.82 0.29 42.95
C GLY A 591 -8.66 0.60 41.46
N ILE A 592 -8.50 -0.43 40.63
CA ILE A 592 -8.24 -0.32 39.19
C ILE A 592 -9.56 -0.09 38.46
N LEU A 593 -9.70 1.09 37.86
CA LEU A 593 -10.80 1.42 36.97
C LEU A 593 -10.42 1.08 35.51
N GLN A 594 -11.35 0.43 34.80
CA GLN A 594 -11.13 0.02 33.40
C GLN A 594 -11.47 1.16 32.42
N PRO A 595 -10.71 1.32 31.32
CA PRO A 595 -10.94 2.37 30.33
C PRO A 595 -12.26 2.18 29.55
N PHE A 596 -12.75 0.96 29.46
CA PHE A 596 -14.01 0.53 28.87
C PHE A 596 -14.52 -0.69 29.67
N PRO A 597 -15.81 -1.09 29.56
CA PRO A 597 -16.35 -2.20 30.34
C PRO A 597 -15.81 -3.53 29.80
N GLN A 598 -14.61 -3.94 30.25
CA GLN A 598 -14.06 -5.26 29.95
C GLN A 598 -14.72 -6.30 30.85
N LEU A 599 -14.43 -6.34 32.16
CA LEU A 599 -14.97 -7.35 33.06
C LEU A 599 -16.50 -7.28 33.20
N GLY A 600 -17.07 -6.08 33.04
CA GLY A 600 -18.52 -5.86 33.01
C GLY A 600 -19.18 -6.03 31.64
N ARG A 601 -18.46 -6.47 30.60
CA ARG A 601 -19.05 -6.65 29.26
C ARG A 601 -20.07 -7.79 29.28
N PRO A 602 -21.28 -7.58 28.71
CA PRO A 602 -22.22 -8.67 28.50
C PRO A 602 -21.59 -9.78 27.65
N VAL A 603 -21.88 -11.03 28.00
CA VAL A 603 -21.47 -12.21 27.24
C VAL A 603 -22.70 -13.00 26.85
N ALA A 604 -22.78 -13.40 25.59
CA ALA A 604 -23.84 -14.25 25.07
C ALA A 604 -23.24 -15.51 24.46
N VAL A 605 -23.83 -16.66 24.74
CA VAL A 605 -23.38 -17.95 24.21
C VAL A 605 -24.52 -18.55 23.39
N PRO A 606 -24.27 -19.01 22.15
CA PRO A 606 -25.29 -19.69 21.36
C PRO A 606 -25.68 -21.00 22.04
N ASP A 607 -26.97 -21.37 21.95
CA ASP A 607 -27.41 -22.70 22.36
C ASP A 607 -26.92 -23.80 21.39
N GLU A 608 -27.13 -25.07 21.75
CA GLU A 608 -26.64 -26.20 20.93
C GLU A 608 -27.28 -26.25 19.53
N ARG A 609 -28.52 -25.76 19.38
CA ARG A 609 -29.19 -25.70 18.08
C ARG A 609 -28.62 -24.57 17.24
N GLU A 610 -28.39 -23.41 17.85
CA GLU A 610 -27.77 -22.26 17.19
C GLU A 610 -26.33 -22.58 16.76
N ARG A 611 -25.56 -23.29 17.59
CA ARG A 611 -24.20 -23.75 17.24
C ARG A 611 -24.18 -24.65 16.01
N ALA A 612 -25.18 -25.53 15.88
CA ALA A 612 -25.32 -26.43 14.73
C ALA A 612 -25.99 -25.79 13.51
N ALA A 613 -26.27 -24.48 13.54
CA ALA A 613 -26.96 -23.77 12.48
C ALA A 613 -26.09 -22.67 11.83
N ARG A 614 -26.49 -22.24 10.63
CA ARG A 614 -25.96 -21.04 9.96
C ARG A 614 -26.86 -19.82 10.16
N ARG A 615 -28.07 -20.04 10.69
CA ARG A 615 -29.17 -19.08 10.71
C ARG A 615 -29.66 -18.85 12.14
N LEU A 616 -29.81 -17.59 12.52
CA LEU A 616 -30.26 -17.16 13.85
C LEU A 616 -31.74 -16.79 13.82
N VAL A 617 -32.61 -17.80 13.83
CA VAL A 617 -34.07 -17.64 13.71
C VAL A 617 -34.67 -16.79 14.82
N ARG A 618 -34.05 -16.73 16.01
CA ARG A 618 -34.57 -15.97 17.16
C ARG A 618 -34.72 -14.47 16.92
N PHE A 619 -34.00 -13.91 15.94
CA PHE A 619 -34.03 -12.48 15.62
C PHE A 619 -34.98 -12.14 14.47
N GLU A 620 -35.51 -13.14 13.77
CA GLU A 620 -36.33 -12.95 12.58
C GLU A 620 -37.77 -12.53 12.92
N GLY A 621 -38.38 -11.76 12.02
CA GLY A 621 -39.72 -11.21 12.19
C GLY A 621 -39.82 -10.01 13.12
N ARG A 622 -38.73 -9.63 13.80
CA ARG A 622 -38.67 -8.44 14.66
C ARG A 622 -38.74 -7.16 13.82
N THR A 623 -39.55 -6.20 14.24
CA THR A 623 -39.57 -4.85 13.67
C THR A 623 -38.76 -3.94 14.57
N VAL A 624 -37.77 -3.25 13.99
CA VAL A 624 -36.78 -2.45 14.72
C VAL A 624 -36.74 -1.03 14.15
N PRO A 625 -36.54 0.00 14.98
CA PRO A 625 -36.34 1.35 14.46
C PRO A 625 -35.07 1.43 13.62
N PHE A 626 -35.08 2.17 12.51
CA PHE A 626 -33.90 2.42 11.67
C PHE A 626 -32.71 2.96 12.49
N GLY A 627 -32.99 3.83 13.47
CA GLY A 627 -31.97 4.34 14.38
C GLY A 627 -31.30 3.27 15.24
N ALA A 628 -31.92 2.11 15.47
CA ALA A 628 -31.30 0.97 16.15
C ALA A 628 -30.33 0.22 15.22
N VAL A 629 -30.73 -0.01 13.97
CA VAL A 629 -29.87 -0.58 12.92
C VAL A 629 -28.61 0.27 12.73
N LEU A 630 -28.74 1.60 12.67
CA LEU A 630 -27.58 2.50 12.56
C LEU A 630 -26.63 2.46 13.74
N ARG A 631 -27.10 2.13 14.96
CA ARG A 631 -26.21 2.03 16.13
C ARG A 631 -25.26 0.85 16.00
N LEU A 632 -25.66 -0.21 15.29
CA LEU A 632 -24.81 -1.38 15.05
C LEU A 632 -23.54 -1.04 14.25
N ALA A 633 -23.54 0.05 13.47
CA ALA A 633 -22.33 0.52 12.79
C ALA A 633 -21.18 0.87 13.76
N ARG A 634 -21.50 1.22 15.02
CA ARG A 634 -20.50 1.44 16.08
C ARG A 634 -19.86 0.15 16.59
N HIS A 635 -20.45 -1.00 16.25
CA HIS A 635 -20.04 -2.34 16.66
C HIS A 635 -19.47 -3.15 15.48
N GLY A 636 -19.03 -2.47 14.42
CA GLY A 636 -18.37 -3.11 13.27
C GLY A 636 -19.34 -3.71 12.24
N TRP A 637 -20.62 -3.33 12.28
CA TRP A 637 -21.58 -3.67 11.23
C TRP A 637 -21.51 -2.66 10.09
N GLU A 638 -21.58 -3.15 8.87
CA GLU A 638 -21.52 -2.38 7.64
C GLU A 638 -22.85 -2.47 6.88
N ARG A 639 -23.17 -1.40 6.16
CA ARG A 639 -24.33 -1.38 5.27
C ARG A 639 -23.95 -2.02 3.95
N THR A 640 -24.88 -2.75 3.36
CA THR A 640 -24.72 -3.28 2.00
C THR A 640 -24.65 -2.14 0.98
N SER A 641 -24.04 -2.39 -0.18
CA SER A 641 -24.07 -1.43 -1.29
C SER A 641 -25.51 -1.18 -1.79
N PRO A 642 -25.85 0.05 -2.22
CA PRO A 642 -27.15 0.34 -2.80
C PRO A 642 -27.39 -0.44 -4.09
N GLN A 643 -28.60 -1.00 -4.24
CA GLN A 643 -29.04 -1.68 -5.47
C GLN A 643 -29.56 -0.68 -6.51
N GLU A 644 -30.02 -1.16 -7.67
CA GLU A 644 -30.54 -0.32 -8.77
C GLU A 644 -31.72 0.59 -8.38
N SER A 645 -32.50 0.18 -7.38
CA SER A 645 -33.60 0.97 -6.78
C SER A 645 -33.11 2.01 -5.76
N GLY A 646 -31.80 2.07 -5.51
CA GLY A 646 -31.21 2.86 -4.44
C GLY A 646 -31.45 2.29 -3.04
N ILE A 647 -31.96 1.06 -2.92
CA ILE A 647 -32.19 0.38 -1.64
C ILE A 647 -31.00 -0.52 -1.31
N GLU A 648 -30.53 -0.43 -0.06
CA GLU A 648 -29.57 -1.33 0.54
C GLU A 648 -30.35 -2.42 1.29
N PRO A 649 -30.22 -3.70 0.91
CA PRO A 649 -31.05 -4.78 1.43
C PRO A 649 -30.79 -5.12 2.91
N GLY A 650 -29.69 -4.66 3.50
CA GLY A 650 -29.41 -5.00 4.88
C GLY A 650 -28.09 -4.46 5.43
N ILE A 651 -27.66 -5.10 6.51
CA ILE A 651 -26.36 -4.87 7.14
C ILE A 651 -25.64 -6.20 7.30
N PHE A 652 -24.32 -6.16 7.43
CA PHE A 652 -23.51 -7.35 7.67
C PHE A 652 -22.33 -7.03 8.59
N ARG A 653 -21.77 -8.05 9.23
CA ARG A 653 -20.52 -7.94 10.00
C ARG A 653 -19.56 -9.04 9.56
N PRO A 654 -18.29 -8.74 9.26
CA PRO A 654 -17.29 -9.78 9.03
C PRO A 654 -17.12 -10.67 10.28
N VAL A 655 -17.15 -11.98 10.08
CA VAL A 655 -16.96 -12.99 11.13
C VAL A 655 -15.83 -13.99 10.80
N GLY A 656 -15.13 -13.76 9.69
CA GLY A 656 -13.96 -14.50 9.23
C GLY A 656 -13.42 -13.89 7.94
N GLU A 657 -12.34 -14.46 7.39
CA GLU A 657 -11.67 -13.92 6.19
C GLU A 657 -12.60 -13.82 4.96
N LYS A 658 -13.52 -14.78 4.84
CA LYS A 658 -14.52 -14.86 3.76
C LYS A 658 -15.90 -15.24 4.28
N ALA A 659 -16.20 -14.87 5.52
CA ALA A 659 -17.47 -15.18 6.18
C ALA A 659 -18.04 -13.92 6.82
N TYR A 660 -19.35 -13.73 6.67
CA TYR A 660 -20.08 -12.58 7.17
C TYR A 660 -21.33 -13.05 7.87
N LEU A 661 -21.71 -12.41 8.98
CA LEU A 661 -23.07 -12.52 9.47
C LEU A 661 -23.90 -11.38 8.88
N ALA A 662 -24.89 -11.75 8.07
CA ALA A 662 -25.71 -10.83 7.33
C ALA A 662 -27.14 -10.78 7.92
N VAL A 663 -27.68 -9.57 8.00
CA VAL A 663 -29.03 -9.26 8.49
C VAL A 663 -29.79 -8.60 7.34
N GLU A 664 -30.77 -9.31 6.81
CA GLU A 664 -31.65 -8.81 5.76
C GLU A 664 -32.79 -7.99 6.38
N LEU A 665 -33.03 -6.82 5.80
CA LEU A 665 -34.02 -5.85 6.25
C LEU A 665 -35.11 -5.66 5.19
N ASP A 666 -36.33 -5.45 5.65
CA ASP A 666 -37.49 -5.16 4.81
C ASP A 666 -38.24 -3.95 5.38
N PRO A 667 -38.39 -2.86 4.62
CA PRO A 667 -38.14 -2.71 3.17
C PRO A 667 -36.67 -2.49 2.76
N GLY A 668 -35.73 -2.37 3.71
CA GLY A 668 -34.34 -2.02 3.45
C GLY A 668 -34.05 -0.53 3.64
N ILE A 669 -32.80 -0.12 3.47
CA ILE A 669 -32.33 1.26 3.73
C ILE A 669 -32.22 2.02 2.41
N ALA A 670 -32.93 3.13 2.24
CA ALA A 670 -32.82 3.93 1.02
C ALA A 670 -31.53 4.77 1.03
N ALA A 671 -30.58 4.49 0.14
CA ALA A 671 -29.26 5.14 0.11
C ALA A 671 -29.31 6.66 -0.03
N GLY A 672 -30.25 7.17 -0.83
CA GLY A 672 -30.47 8.61 -1.04
C GLY A 672 -31.11 9.32 0.16
N GLU A 673 -31.85 8.60 0.99
CA GLU A 673 -32.47 9.11 2.22
C GLU A 673 -32.56 7.96 3.25
N PRO A 674 -31.48 7.66 3.98
CA PRO A 674 -31.41 6.44 4.82
C PRO A 674 -32.52 6.30 5.87
N GLY A 675 -33.09 7.42 6.32
CA GLY A 675 -34.20 7.45 7.27
C GLY A 675 -35.61 7.41 6.65
N TYR A 676 -35.73 7.26 5.32
CA TYR A 676 -37.03 7.26 4.63
C TYR A 676 -37.98 6.19 5.15
N TYR A 677 -37.44 5.02 5.49
CA TYR A 677 -38.15 3.93 6.15
C TYR A 677 -37.78 3.87 7.63
N PRO A 678 -38.61 4.44 8.53
CA PRO A 678 -38.27 4.59 9.95
C PRO A 678 -38.24 3.28 10.72
N GLU A 679 -38.87 2.23 10.18
CA GLU A 679 -38.93 0.88 10.75
C GLU A 679 -38.39 -0.13 9.73
N GLN A 680 -37.69 -1.14 10.23
CA GLN A 680 -37.12 -2.23 9.45
C GLN A 680 -37.56 -3.55 10.06
N ARG A 681 -38.10 -4.45 9.25
CA ARG A 681 -38.36 -5.84 9.67
C ARG A 681 -37.14 -6.69 9.36
N ILE A 682 -36.65 -7.42 10.36
CA ILE A 682 -35.58 -8.41 10.18
C ILE A 682 -36.17 -9.64 9.47
N ARG A 683 -35.77 -9.86 8.21
CA ARG A 683 -36.23 -10.99 7.40
C ARG A 683 -35.43 -12.25 7.70
N ARG A 684 -34.11 -12.14 7.65
CA ARG A 684 -33.16 -13.25 7.82
C ARG A 684 -31.91 -12.79 8.55
N VAL A 685 -31.36 -13.67 9.39
CA VAL A 685 -30.04 -13.47 10.00
C VAL A 685 -29.20 -14.72 9.77
N GLN A 686 -28.14 -14.64 8.97
CA GLN A 686 -27.41 -15.83 8.52
C GLN A 686 -25.92 -15.58 8.28
N VAL A 687 -25.10 -16.61 8.54
CA VAL A 687 -23.71 -16.66 8.12
C VAL A 687 -23.64 -16.97 6.63
N VAL A 688 -22.85 -16.21 5.89
CA VAL A 688 -22.72 -16.27 4.42
C VAL A 688 -21.27 -16.06 3.99
N THR A 689 -20.90 -16.61 2.83
CA THR A 689 -19.58 -16.43 2.21
C THR A 689 -19.60 -15.51 0.99
N GLY A 690 -20.76 -15.35 0.36
CA GLY A 690 -20.99 -14.42 -0.74
C GLY A 690 -22.17 -13.50 -0.46
N LEU A 691 -21.90 -12.27 -0.03
CA LEU A 691 -22.94 -11.27 0.28
C LEU A 691 -23.86 -11.04 -0.93
N ASP A 692 -23.28 -10.76 -2.11
CA ASP A 692 -24.04 -10.45 -3.32
C ASP A 692 -24.96 -11.59 -3.74
N ALA A 693 -24.46 -12.83 -3.77
CA ALA A 693 -25.26 -14.00 -4.13
C ALA A 693 -26.40 -14.25 -3.13
N TRP A 694 -26.18 -13.97 -1.83
CA TRP A 694 -27.17 -14.19 -0.79
C TRP A 694 -28.36 -13.23 -0.87
N TRP A 695 -28.14 -11.97 -1.21
CA TRP A 695 -29.21 -10.97 -1.34
C TRP A 695 -30.24 -11.34 -2.41
N TRP A 696 -29.86 -12.12 -3.42
CA TRP A 696 -30.73 -12.57 -4.51
C TRP A 696 -31.23 -14.01 -4.34
N ALA A 697 -30.87 -14.68 -3.25
CA ALA A 697 -31.32 -16.03 -2.95
C ALA A 697 -32.74 -16.02 -2.35
N GLY A 698 -33.59 -16.95 -2.80
CA GLY A 698 -34.96 -17.08 -2.33
C GLY A 698 -35.08 -17.30 -0.82
N ASP A 699 -36.27 -16.99 -0.27
CA ASP A 699 -36.56 -17.15 1.15
C ASP A 699 -36.27 -18.59 1.62
N GLY A 700 -35.40 -18.73 2.63
CA GLY A 700 -35.03 -20.03 3.22
C GLY A 700 -33.82 -20.74 2.61
N VAL A 701 -33.17 -20.17 1.58
CA VAL A 701 -31.92 -20.73 1.03
C VAL A 701 -30.75 -20.44 1.97
N GLU A 702 -30.16 -21.49 2.54
CA GLU A 702 -28.89 -21.40 3.26
C GLU A 702 -27.70 -21.37 2.28
N ASP A 703 -26.61 -20.72 2.69
CA ASP A 703 -25.32 -20.81 2.00
C ASP A 703 -24.60 -22.08 2.49
N PRO A 704 -24.50 -23.16 1.67
CA PRO A 704 -23.89 -24.40 2.10
C PRO A 704 -22.37 -24.29 2.29
N ALA A 705 -21.73 -23.28 1.69
CA ALA A 705 -20.30 -23.03 1.84
C ALA A 705 -19.96 -22.25 3.12
N ALA A 706 -20.96 -21.67 3.78
CA ALA A 706 -20.77 -20.96 5.04
C ALA A 706 -20.49 -21.90 6.22
N PRO A 707 -19.60 -21.50 7.15
CA PRO A 707 -19.36 -22.25 8.38
C PRO A 707 -20.60 -22.22 9.29
N LEU A 708 -20.71 -23.21 10.19
CA LEU A 708 -21.72 -23.17 11.25
C LEU A 708 -21.35 -22.09 12.27
N LEU A 709 -22.32 -21.59 13.03
CA LEU A 709 -22.04 -20.64 14.12
C LEU A 709 -21.06 -21.21 15.15
N GLY A 710 -21.14 -22.52 15.42
CA GLY A 710 -20.22 -23.20 16.34
C GLY A 710 -18.78 -23.30 15.86
N ASP A 711 -18.53 -23.14 14.55
CA ASP A 711 -17.20 -23.18 13.94
C ASP A 711 -16.51 -21.81 13.92
N LEU A 712 -17.26 -20.74 14.20
CA LEU A 712 -16.74 -19.37 14.26
C LEU A 712 -16.03 -19.09 15.59
N ASP A 713 -15.24 -18.02 15.63
CA ASP A 713 -14.60 -17.55 16.86
C ASP A 713 -15.66 -17.25 17.94
N PRO A 714 -15.59 -17.89 19.12
CA PRO A 714 -16.59 -17.71 20.19
C PRO A 714 -16.75 -16.27 20.67
N VAL A 715 -15.68 -15.46 20.64
CA VAL A 715 -15.74 -14.03 20.98
C VAL A 715 -16.58 -13.29 19.95
N ILE A 716 -16.29 -13.49 18.65
CA ILE A 716 -17.04 -12.85 17.56
C ILE A 716 -18.53 -13.21 17.67
N VAL A 717 -18.84 -14.49 17.92
CA VAL A 717 -20.23 -14.94 18.09
C VAL A 717 -20.88 -14.27 19.30
N SER A 718 -20.22 -14.23 20.45
CA SER A 718 -20.75 -13.55 21.64
C SER A 718 -21.05 -12.08 21.36
N GLU A 719 -20.10 -11.36 20.76
CA GLU A 719 -20.24 -9.94 20.42
C GLU A 719 -21.42 -9.68 19.49
N VAL A 720 -21.53 -10.48 18.43
CA VAL A 720 -22.65 -10.44 17.49
C VAL A 720 -24.00 -10.68 18.18
N LEU A 721 -24.08 -11.67 19.07
CA LEU A 721 -25.34 -12.00 19.74
C LEU A 721 -25.75 -10.91 20.73
N VAL A 722 -24.78 -10.27 21.40
CA VAL A 722 -25.00 -9.10 22.26
C VAL A 722 -25.46 -7.91 21.42
N ASP A 723 -24.79 -7.62 20.30
CA ASP A 723 -25.16 -6.56 19.37
C ASP A 723 -26.61 -6.71 18.89
N LEU A 724 -26.97 -7.89 18.39
CA LEU A 724 -28.30 -8.17 17.87
C LEU A 724 -29.37 -8.14 18.96
N ALA A 725 -29.04 -8.44 20.22
CA ALA A 725 -29.95 -8.28 21.34
C ALA A 725 -30.27 -6.80 21.64
N THR A 726 -29.41 -5.85 21.23
CA THR A 726 -29.71 -4.40 21.37
C THR A 726 -30.76 -3.88 20.40
N LEU A 727 -31.18 -4.71 19.44
CA LEU A 727 -32.28 -4.42 18.52
C LEU A 727 -33.66 -4.67 19.16
N GLU A 728 -33.71 -5.17 20.40
CA GLU A 728 -34.94 -5.35 21.18
C GLU A 728 -35.64 -4.05 21.60
#